data_AF-B2B358-F1
#
_entry.id   AF-B2B358-F1
#
_cell.length_a   1.000
_cell.length_b   1.000
_cell.length_c   1.000
_cell.angle_alpha   90.00
_cell.angle_beta   90.00
_cell.angle_gamma   90.00
#
_symmetry.space_group_name_H-M   'P 1'
#
loop_
_entity.id
_entity.type
_entity.pdbx_description
1 polymer ?
#
loop_
_entity_poly.entity_id
_entity_poly.type
_entity_poly.pdbx_seq_one_letter_code
_entity_poly.pdbx_strand_id
1 'polypeptide(L)'
;YCMQSLGRVSSHQHQLTPRVPQLLHFEPNITTMADQKPPVAFIGLGAMGFGMATHLIKQGYPVTGFDVWAPTLKRFEEAGGSTATTPAEAVLNKEHVVVMVATAQQAQTVLLDGPNAAVPKLPQGAVVLLCSTVPCDYVQALQVQLNSIGRSDILLIDSPVSGGAARAADGTLSIMAGMSAAALEKGRPLLAELSDPAKLYIVEGGIGAGSNMKMVHQVLAANQILGASEVMGFAERLGLDLAKAQKAVLESDAWNFMFEHRTPRIFTEFQPVASAVQIIVKDTSIITSEGRRSSFATPMTSAAEQIYFTAVGRGWAMDDDSSLVRLYTEGNGKVGPVYGTAESEEDKTALVLALMRGILLCAAAESLAFAHTVSLDLDQVLDLCVNAAGGSKVLEKLGPAIIKELGGAGDASSGESSLEDVFSGLSAAVEEAQRIKTPLYLGTQALSILQRVTQSKGTGSAGVVVKEGYSPHQQNKPACPTLYCSIPIPAPSRVFSSQHASHDQISPRASSTPVEQPHQLPKMEEAMKQHFFHHGKPDTDPSEAEKCHWCQIRSFKTHKKLPITIVNEAKGDERKEVLNPDFKFIDHSIPSDDVPIAGASFRTGCNCADDEQCMYSTCECLDEMAPDSDEDMSDAPPARGRRIQKFQYYHSGTKAGLLKSRILDSREPIYECHDGCSCSKNCPNRVVERGRTVPLQIFRTKNRGWGVKCPVDIKKGQFVDKYLGEIITSEEANRRRAESTVSDKKDVYLFALDKFSDPDSPDPLLRAPPFEVDGEWMSGPTRFINHSCDPNMRIFARVGDAVDKHVHDLALFAIRDIPAGEELTFDYVDGGLAEEDAGGLVPDDKKKDMTKCLCGTKKCRGFLW
;
A
#
# COMPACT_ATOMS: atom_id res chain seq x y z
N TYR A 1 10.42 -72.70 54.90
CA TYR A 1 9.28 -71.77 55.02
C TYR A 1 9.38 -70.72 53.91
N CYS A 2 8.24 -70.23 53.44
CA CYS A 2 8.03 -69.27 52.35
C CYS A 2 9.20 -68.30 52.04
N MET A 3 9.71 -68.31 50.79
CA MET A 3 10.12 -67.09 50.06
C MET A 3 10.56 -67.35 48.60
N GLN A 4 10.35 -66.32 47.79
CA GLN A 4 11.06 -65.94 46.55
C GLN A 4 10.90 -66.72 45.23
N SER A 5 11.05 -65.93 44.18
CA SER A 5 10.88 -66.19 42.74
C SER A 5 12.08 -66.86 42.08
N LEU A 6 11.80 -67.66 41.04
CA LEU A 6 12.58 -67.99 39.83
C LEU A 6 11.62 -68.87 38.97
N GLY A 7 11.65 -69.00 37.65
CA GLY A 7 12.56 -68.50 36.63
C GLY A 7 12.79 -69.58 35.55
N ARG A 8 12.57 -69.24 34.27
CA ARG A 8 13.05 -69.90 33.03
C ARG A 8 12.41 -71.21 32.47
N VAL A 9 11.97 -71.08 31.21
CA VAL A 9 12.34 -71.88 30.00
C VAL A 9 11.96 -73.37 29.89
N SER A 10 11.11 -73.68 28.90
CA SER A 10 11.32 -74.63 27.75
C SER A 10 9.96 -74.89 27.04
N SER A 11 9.85 -75.41 25.81
CA SER A 11 10.82 -76.00 24.88
C SER A 11 10.47 -75.71 23.41
N HIS A 12 11.50 -75.64 22.55
CA HIS A 12 11.37 -75.76 21.08
C HIS A 12 11.38 -77.24 20.67
N GLN A 13 10.85 -77.54 19.47
CA GLN A 13 11.32 -78.65 18.65
C GLN A 13 11.91 -78.13 17.33
N HIS A 14 13.07 -78.68 16.93
CA HIS A 14 13.75 -78.43 15.66
C HIS A 14 12.93 -79.02 14.47
N GLN A 15 13.04 -78.56 13.23
CA GLN A 15 14.17 -78.71 12.29
C GLN A 15 13.93 -77.79 11.06
N LEU A 16 14.87 -77.46 10.15
CA LEU A 16 16.27 -77.88 9.91
C LEU A 16 17.08 -76.64 9.41
N THR A 17 18.29 -76.81 8.84
CA THR A 17 19.05 -75.78 8.09
C THR A 17 19.58 -76.38 6.78
N PRO A 18 19.96 -75.57 5.77
CA PRO A 18 21.39 -75.19 5.64
C PRO A 18 21.65 -73.74 5.15
N ARG A 19 22.89 -73.26 5.35
CA ARG A 19 23.39 -71.94 4.90
C ARG A 19 24.18 -72.02 3.59
N VAL A 20 23.96 -71.08 2.67
CA VAL A 20 24.98 -70.56 1.72
C VAL A 20 24.68 -69.04 1.46
N PRO A 21 25.53 -68.24 0.78
CA PRO A 21 26.11 -67.03 1.38
C PRO A 21 25.44 -65.71 0.97
N GLN A 22 25.77 -64.64 1.70
CA GLN A 22 25.25 -63.29 1.46
C GLN A 22 25.66 -62.73 0.08
N LEU A 23 24.65 -62.35 -0.70
CA LEU A 23 24.76 -61.35 -1.75
C LEU A 23 24.00 -60.10 -1.29
N LEU A 24 24.63 -58.93 -1.42
CA LEU A 24 24.03 -57.65 -1.07
C LEU A 24 22.98 -57.27 -2.12
N HIS A 25 21.72 -57.61 -1.86
CA HIS A 25 20.61 -57.02 -2.61
C HIS A 25 20.36 -55.60 -2.12
N PHE A 26 20.57 -54.64 -3.02
CA PHE A 26 19.93 -53.33 -2.94
C PHE A 26 18.43 -53.53 -3.18
N GLU A 27 17.64 -53.55 -2.10
CA GLU A 27 16.22 -53.27 -2.21
C GLU A 27 16.04 -51.74 -2.23
N PRO A 28 15.40 -51.16 -3.27
CA PRO A 28 15.01 -49.76 -3.20
C PRO A 28 13.90 -49.63 -2.17
N ASN A 29 14.13 -48.83 -1.12
CA ASN A 29 13.07 -48.37 -0.22
C ASN A 29 12.06 -47.55 -1.05
N ILE A 30 11.00 -48.20 -1.54
CA ILE A 30 9.81 -47.51 -2.03
C ILE A 30 9.03 -47.08 -0.79
N THR A 31 9.51 -46.02 -0.14
CA THR A 31 8.71 -45.26 0.81
C THR A 31 7.58 -44.62 0.01
N THR A 32 6.34 -44.97 0.35
CA THR A 32 5.15 -44.54 -0.38
C THR A 32 5.01 -43.02 -0.35
N MET A 33 5.06 -42.36 -1.51
CA MET A 33 4.80 -40.90 -1.64
C MET A 33 3.34 -40.51 -1.35
N ALA A 34 2.51 -41.41 -0.82
CA ALA A 34 1.08 -41.20 -0.59
C ALA A 34 0.75 -40.42 0.70
N ASP A 35 1.71 -40.28 1.63
CA ASP A 35 1.48 -39.70 2.97
C ASP A 35 1.90 -38.21 3.12
N GLN A 36 2.35 -37.54 2.05
CA GLN A 36 2.73 -36.13 2.12
C GLN A 36 1.58 -35.20 1.67
N LYS A 37 1.24 -34.22 2.51
CA LYS A 37 0.28 -33.15 2.18
C LYS A 37 0.76 -32.38 0.93
N PRO A 38 -0.16 -31.96 0.03
CA PRO A 38 0.22 -31.27 -1.20
C PRO A 38 0.85 -29.89 -0.90
N PRO A 39 1.82 -29.43 -1.71
CA PRO A 39 2.44 -28.13 -1.51
C PRO A 39 1.48 -26.99 -1.89
N VAL A 40 1.47 -25.93 -1.07
CA VAL A 40 0.55 -24.79 -1.18
C VAL A 40 1.33 -23.50 -1.44
N ALA A 41 0.83 -22.63 -2.31
CA ALA A 41 1.25 -21.24 -2.42
C ALA A 41 0.31 -20.35 -1.58
N PHE A 42 0.87 -19.38 -0.86
CA PHE A 42 0.09 -18.45 -0.04
C PHE A 42 0.47 -17.00 -0.35
N ILE A 43 -0.43 -16.26 -0.98
CA ILE A 43 -0.22 -14.87 -1.40
C ILE A 43 -0.99 -13.94 -0.47
N GLY A 44 -0.26 -13.08 0.24
CA GLY A 44 -0.76 -12.19 1.29
C GLY A 44 -0.65 -12.83 2.67
N LEU A 45 0.28 -12.32 3.48
CA LEU A 45 0.61 -12.80 4.83
C LEU A 45 0.31 -11.71 5.90
N GLY A 46 -0.60 -10.78 5.61
CA GLY A 46 -1.18 -9.88 6.63
C GLY A 46 -1.88 -10.67 7.76
N ALA A 47 -2.44 -9.98 8.76
CA ALA A 47 -2.93 -10.59 10.01
C ALA A 47 -3.79 -11.87 9.85
N MET A 48 -4.71 -11.90 8.87
CA MET A 48 -5.49 -13.11 8.52
C MET A 48 -4.64 -14.18 7.81
N GLY A 49 -3.91 -13.77 6.78
CA GLY A 49 -3.12 -14.66 5.93
C GLY A 49 -1.99 -15.37 6.69
N PHE A 50 -1.30 -14.65 7.59
CA PHE A 50 -0.28 -15.25 8.46
C PHE A 50 -0.84 -16.37 9.33
N GLY A 51 -2.02 -16.15 9.93
CA GLY A 51 -2.71 -17.16 10.74
C GLY A 51 -3.02 -18.41 9.92
N MET A 52 -3.67 -18.24 8.77
CA MET A 52 -4.01 -19.34 7.86
C MET A 52 -2.78 -20.10 7.35
N ALA A 53 -1.75 -19.39 6.88
CA ALA A 53 -0.55 -19.99 6.33
C ALA A 53 0.26 -20.76 7.39
N THR A 54 0.37 -20.21 8.61
CA THR A 54 1.03 -20.92 9.72
C THR A 54 0.20 -22.07 10.28
N HIS A 55 -1.14 -22.01 10.22
CA HIS A 55 -1.98 -23.19 10.48
C HIS A 55 -1.69 -24.32 9.48
N LEU A 56 -1.64 -24.02 8.18
CA LEU A 56 -1.30 -25.05 7.17
C LEU A 56 0.08 -25.69 7.41
N ILE A 57 1.09 -24.91 7.84
CA ILE A 57 2.40 -25.45 8.25
C ILE A 57 2.25 -26.41 9.44
N LYS A 58 1.49 -26.04 10.48
CA LYS A 58 1.23 -26.94 11.64
C LYS A 58 0.55 -28.24 11.22
N GLN A 59 -0.32 -28.21 10.20
CA GLN A 59 -1.00 -29.39 9.64
C GLN A 59 -0.13 -30.17 8.63
N GLY A 60 1.15 -29.81 8.48
CA GLY A 60 2.13 -30.54 7.68
C GLY A 60 2.16 -30.20 6.19
N TYR A 61 1.51 -29.12 5.75
CA TYR A 61 1.57 -28.67 4.35
C TYR A 61 2.91 -27.94 4.06
N PRO A 62 3.61 -28.26 2.96
CA PRO A 62 4.73 -27.45 2.48
C PRO A 62 4.23 -26.12 1.89
N VAL A 63 4.25 -25.04 2.67
CA VAL A 63 3.74 -23.72 2.25
C VAL A 63 4.88 -22.82 1.74
N THR A 64 4.69 -22.24 0.54
CA THR A 64 5.52 -21.14 0.02
C THR A 64 4.71 -19.85 0.05
N GLY A 65 5.15 -18.90 0.88
CA GLY A 65 4.47 -17.62 1.11
C GLY A 65 5.06 -16.46 0.30
N PHE A 66 4.20 -15.53 -0.10
CA PHE A 66 4.59 -14.23 -0.66
C PHE A 66 3.76 -13.12 0.00
N ASP A 67 4.42 -12.01 0.33
CA ASP A 67 3.83 -10.76 0.79
C ASP A 67 4.73 -9.61 0.35
N VAL A 68 4.18 -8.41 0.20
CA VAL A 68 4.94 -7.21 -0.19
C VAL A 68 5.76 -6.62 0.95
N TRP A 69 5.50 -7.04 2.20
CA TRP A 69 6.21 -6.57 3.39
C TRP A 69 7.26 -7.59 3.85
N ALA A 70 8.53 -7.31 3.54
CA ALA A 70 9.66 -8.21 3.83
C ALA A 70 9.77 -8.68 5.30
N PRO A 71 9.49 -7.85 6.34
CA PRO A 71 9.47 -8.32 7.73
C PRO A 71 8.43 -9.43 7.99
N THR A 72 7.33 -9.46 7.26
CA THR A 72 6.34 -10.56 7.33
C THR A 72 6.89 -11.84 6.71
N LEU A 73 7.62 -11.74 5.59
CA LEU A 73 8.28 -12.89 4.96
C LEU A 73 9.27 -13.55 5.93
N LYS A 74 10.16 -12.75 6.54
CA LYS A 74 11.12 -13.25 7.55
C LYS A 74 10.42 -13.95 8.71
N ARG A 75 9.37 -13.33 9.28
CA ARG A 75 8.56 -13.92 10.36
C ARG A 75 7.87 -15.22 9.93
N PHE A 76 7.57 -15.38 8.63
CA PHE A 76 6.96 -16.59 8.08
C PHE A 76 7.98 -17.73 7.91
N GLU A 77 9.23 -17.42 7.56
CA GLU A 77 10.34 -18.39 7.58
C GLU A 77 10.64 -18.88 8.99
N GLU A 78 10.68 -17.96 9.96
CA GLU A 78 10.81 -18.28 11.38
C GLU A 78 9.67 -19.19 11.89
N ALA A 79 8.50 -19.13 11.26
CA ALA A 79 7.36 -20.01 11.53
C ALA A 79 7.39 -21.35 10.76
N GLY A 80 8.45 -21.64 10.01
CA GLY A 80 8.65 -22.89 9.26
C GLY A 80 8.15 -22.86 7.81
N GLY A 81 7.76 -21.70 7.28
CA GLY A 81 7.39 -21.54 5.88
C GLY A 81 8.60 -21.39 4.97
N SER A 82 8.41 -21.61 3.66
CA SER A 82 9.32 -21.08 2.63
C SER A 82 8.77 -19.75 2.12
N THR A 83 9.63 -18.85 1.64
CA THR A 83 9.19 -17.59 0.99
C THR A 83 9.49 -17.59 -0.51
N ALA A 84 8.96 -16.58 -1.19
CA ALA A 84 9.26 -16.21 -2.57
C ALA A 84 9.31 -14.69 -2.67
N THR A 85 10.07 -14.16 -3.65
CA THR A 85 10.19 -12.70 -3.84
C THR A 85 9.13 -12.12 -4.76
N THR A 86 8.40 -12.98 -5.49
CA THR A 86 7.30 -12.59 -6.38
C THR A 86 6.11 -13.56 -6.31
N PRO A 87 4.88 -13.13 -6.70
CA PRO A 87 3.73 -14.03 -6.84
C PRO A 87 3.97 -15.19 -7.80
N ALA A 88 4.66 -14.95 -8.92
CA ALA A 88 5.06 -15.94 -9.91
C ALA A 88 5.95 -17.05 -9.35
N GLU A 89 6.91 -16.70 -8.49
CA GLU A 89 7.78 -17.67 -7.80
C GLU A 89 7.00 -18.48 -6.76
N ALA A 90 6.13 -17.82 -5.98
CA ALA A 90 5.37 -18.46 -4.91
C ALA A 90 4.51 -19.63 -5.42
N VAL A 91 3.96 -19.50 -6.63
CA VAL A 91 3.06 -20.50 -7.25
C VAL A 91 3.76 -21.52 -8.15
N LEU A 92 5.09 -21.43 -8.32
CA LEU A 92 5.83 -22.30 -9.22
C LEU A 92 5.72 -23.77 -8.76
N ASN A 93 5.18 -24.63 -9.62
CA ASN A 93 4.89 -26.05 -9.34
C ASN A 93 3.92 -26.27 -8.16
N LYS A 94 3.04 -25.31 -7.85
CA LYS A 94 2.01 -25.43 -6.79
C LYS A 94 0.62 -25.57 -7.41
N GLU A 95 -0.05 -26.69 -7.16
CA GLU A 95 -1.42 -26.92 -7.65
C GLU A 95 -2.51 -26.27 -6.78
N HIS A 96 -2.16 -25.81 -5.58
CA HIS A 96 -3.09 -25.16 -4.66
C HIS A 96 -2.54 -23.78 -4.27
N VAL A 97 -3.35 -22.74 -4.44
CA VAL A 97 -3.00 -21.35 -4.15
C VAL A 97 -4.07 -20.72 -3.27
N VAL A 98 -3.67 -20.00 -2.23
CA VAL A 98 -4.55 -19.16 -1.41
C VAL A 98 -4.16 -17.69 -1.62
N VAL A 99 -5.15 -16.83 -1.85
CA VAL A 99 -4.97 -15.38 -2.02
C VAL A 99 -5.74 -14.62 -0.93
N MET A 100 -5.00 -14.06 0.02
CA MET A 100 -5.51 -13.35 1.19
C MET A 100 -4.90 -11.94 1.27
N VAL A 101 -5.38 -11.06 0.38
CA VAL A 101 -5.00 -9.63 0.31
C VAL A 101 -6.19 -8.75 0.71
N ALA A 102 -5.97 -7.45 0.91
CA ALA A 102 -7.00 -6.57 1.46
C ALA A 102 -8.08 -6.17 0.43
N THR A 103 -7.71 -5.99 -0.84
CA THR A 103 -8.59 -5.42 -1.88
C THR A 103 -8.60 -6.20 -3.19
N ALA A 104 -9.66 -6.01 -3.99
CA ALA A 104 -9.78 -6.54 -5.33
C ALA A 104 -8.65 -6.07 -6.27
N GLN A 105 -8.21 -4.81 -6.13
CA GLN A 105 -7.08 -4.28 -6.90
C GLN A 105 -5.78 -5.00 -6.58
N GLN A 106 -5.49 -5.27 -5.30
CA GLN A 106 -4.33 -6.08 -4.90
C GLN A 106 -4.43 -7.50 -5.46
N ALA A 107 -5.62 -8.12 -5.40
CA ALA A 107 -5.86 -9.46 -5.95
C ALA A 107 -5.61 -9.49 -7.47
N GLN A 108 -6.08 -8.47 -8.21
CA GLN A 108 -5.83 -8.30 -9.64
C GLN A 108 -4.34 -8.17 -9.94
N THR A 109 -3.62 -7.34 -9.18
CA THR A 109 -2.18 -7.12 -9.36
C THR A 109 -1.38 -8.40 -9.12
N VAL A 110 -1.63 -9.15 -8.04
CA VAL A 110 -0.86 -10.37 -7.75
C VAL A 110 -1.23 -11.54 -8.67
N LEU A 111 -2.44 -11.58 -9.21
CA LEU A 111 -2.90 -12.65 -10.10
C LEU A 111 -2.57 -12.41 -11.58
N LEU A 112 -2.80 -11.20 -12.09
CA LEU A 112 -2.80 -10.91 -13.54
C LEU A 112 -1.96 -9.69 -13.95
N ASP A 113 -2.18 -8.53 -13.33
CA ASP A 113 -1.76 -7.25 -13.90
C ASP A 113 -0.36 -6.78 -13.46
N GLY A 114 0.16 -7.35 -12.37
CA GLY A 114 1.43 -6.94 -11.76
C GLY A 114 2.68 -7.53 -12.43
N PRO A 115 3.86 -6.94 -12.17
CA PRO A 115 5.12 -7.55 -12.56
C PRO A 115 5.25 -8.92 -11.86
N ASN A 116 5.61 -9.95 -12.62
CA ASN A 116 5.72 -11.33 -12.11
C ASN A 116 4.43 -11.81 -11.40
N ALA A 117 3.27 -11.51 -12.00
CA ALA A 117 1.98 -12.03 -11.56
C ALA A 117 1.91 -13.56 -11.55
N ALA A 118 1.04 -14.12 -10.70
CA ALA A 118 0.97 -15.56 -10.43
C ALA A 118 0.44 -16.39 -11.61
N VAL A 119 -0.65 -15.95 -12.27
CA VAL A 119 -1.37 -16.79 -13.26
C VAL A 119 -0.50 -17.30 -14.42
N PRO A 120 0.43 -16.50 -15.01
CA PRO A 120 1.37 -16.98 -16.02
C PRO A 120 2.30 -18.13 -15.59
N LYS A 121 2.46 -18.39 -14.28
CA LYS A 121 3.31 -19.48 -13.75
C LYS A 121 2.54 -20.62 -13.07
N LEU A 122 1.22 -20.51 -12.93
CA LEU A 122 0.40 -21.58 -12.36
C LEU A 122 0.45 -22.85 -13.23
N PRO A 123 0.62 -24.06 -12.64
CA PRO A 123 0.50 -25.31 -13.39
C PRO A 123 -0.91 -25.49 -13.95
N GLN A 124 -1.05 -26.42 -14.90
CA GLN A 124 -2.34 -26.71 -15.52
C GLN A 124 -3.31 -27.33 -14.51
N GLY A 125 -4.55 -26.86 -14.46
CA GLY A 125 -5.57 -27.37 -13.53
C GLY A 125 -5.37 -26.94 -12.08
N ALA A 126 -4.58 -25.88 -11.81
CA ALA A 126 -4.38 -25.33 -10.48
C ALA A 126 -5.70 -24.80 -9.86
N VAL A 127 -5.82 -24.93 -8.53
CA VAL A 127 -6.93 -24.38 -7.75
C VAL A 127 -6.49 -23.08 -7.10
N VAL A 128 -7.28 -22.01 -7.25
CA VAL A 128 -7.02 -20.71 -6.65
C VAL A 128 -8.17 -20.35 -5.71
N LEU A 129 -7.90 -20.35 -4.40
CA LEU A 129 -8.82 -19.89 -3.36
C LEU A 129 -8.63 -18.39 -3.18
N LEU A 130 -9.57 -17.60 -3.69
CA LEU A 130 -9.63 -16.17 -3.40
C LEU A 130 -10.38 -15.99 -2.07
N CYS A 131 -9.62 -15.75 -1.00
CA CYS A 131 -10.15 -15.61 0.36
C CYS A 131 -10.33 -14.16 0.81
N SER A 132 -10.03 -13.21 -0.09
CA SER A 132 -10.13 -11.77 0.13
C SER A 132 -11.59 -11.32 0.08
N THR A 133 -12.02 -10.36 0.91
CA THR A 133 -13.37 -9.77 0.81
C THR A 133 -13.38 -8.71 -0.29
N VAL A 134 -14.05 -9.02 -1.40
CA VAL A 134 -14.03 -8.28 -2.68
C VAL A 134 -15.46 -8.18 -3.28
N PRO A 135 -15.70 -7.27 -4.24
CA PRO A 135 -16.92 -7.27 -5.05
C PRO A 135 -17.12 -8.58 -5.83
N CYS A 136 -18.37 -9.01 -6.03
CA CYS A 136 -18.68 -10.23 -6.77
C CYS A 136 -18.48 -10.09 -8.30
N ASP A 137 -18.66 -8.89 -8.88
CA ASP A 137 -18.29 -8.66 -10.30
C ASP A 137 -16.80 -8.84 -10.52
N TYR A 138 -15.96 -8.39 -9.57
CA TYR A 138 -14.52 -8.59 -9.68
C TYR A 138 -14.16 -10.07 -9.85
N VAL A 139 -14.74 -10.97 -9.04
CA VAL A 139 -14.42 -12.42 -9.14
C VAL A 139 -15.01 -13.04 -10.41
N GLN A 140 -16.18 -12.58 -10.85
CA GLN A 140 -16.80 -13.01 -12.11
C GLN A 140 -15.98 -12.53 -13.33
N ALA A 141 -15.52 -11.27 -13.31
CA ALA A 141 -14.66 -10.69 -14.34
C ALA A 141 -13.29 -11.37 -14.37
N LEU A 142 -12.71 -11.70 -13.21
CA LEU A 142 -11.50 -12.50 -13.10
C LEU A 142 -11.67 -13.86 -13.81
N GLN A 143 -12.77 -14.58 -13.58
CA GLN A 143 -13.05 -15.84 -14.28
C GLN A 143 -13.15 -15.65 -15.82
N VAL A 144 -13.76 -14.55 -16.29
CA VAL A 144 -13.82 -14.20 -17.72
C VAL A 144 -12.44 -13.86 -18.28
N GLN A 145 -11.60 -13.14 -17.53
CA GLN A 145 -10.22 -12.82 -17.92
C GLN A 145 -9.34 -14.06 -18.00
N LEU A 146 -9.42 -14.96 -17.01
CA LEU A 146 -8.72 -16.26 -17.05
C LEU A 146 -9.08 -17.04 -18.31
N ASN A 147 -10.36 -17.08 -18.68
CA ASN A 147 -10.80 -17.72 -19.91
C ASN A 147 -10.26 -17.02 -21.18
N SER A 148 -10.22 -15.69 -21.20
CA SER A 148 -9.78 -14.92 -22.38
C SER A 148 -8.28 -15.03 -22.66
N ILE A 149 -7.45 -15.26 -21.64
CA ILE A 149 -6.01 -15.53 -21.77
C ILE A 149 -5.68 -17.03 -21.95
N GLY A 150 -6.68 -17.88 -22.20
CA GLY A 150 -6.49 -19.32 -22.43
C GLY A 150 -6.23 -20.14 -21.15
N ARG A 151 -6.50 -19.59 -19.96
CA ARG A 151 -6.36 -20.23 -18.65
C ARG A 151 -7.71 -20.67 -18.04
N SER A 152 -8.63 -21.14 -18.89
CA SER A 152 -9.91 -21.74 -18.46
C SER A 152 -9.76 -23.07 -17.71
N ASP A 153 -8.54 -23.58 -17.59
CA ASP A 153 -8.17 -24.73 -16.77
C ASP A 153 -8.06 -24.40 -15.27
N ILE A 154 -7.89 -23.12 -14.92
CA ILE A 154 -7.77 -22.70 -13.52
C ILE A 154 -9.11 -22.84 -12.81
N LEU A 155 -9.10 -23.59 -11.72
CA LEU A 155 -10.25 -23.83 -10.85
C LEU A 155 -10.31 -22.74 -9.78
N LEU A 156 -10.93 -21.61 -10.14
CA LEU A 156 -11.16 -20.50 -9.22
C LEU A 156 -12.22 -20.89 -8.17
N ILE A 157 -11.99 -20.44 -6.93
CA ILE A 157 -12.91 -20.55 -5.81
C ILE A 157 -13.06 -19.16 -5.19
N ASP A 158 -14.30 -18.66 -5.15
CA ASP A 158 -14.69 -17.44 -4.44
C ASP A 158 -14.96 -17.83 -2.98
N SER A 159 -13.96 -17.73 -2.10
CA SER A 159 -14.01 -18.24 -0.72
C SER A 159 -13.62 -17.22 0.36
N PRO A 160 -14.24 -16.02 0.41
CA PRO A 160 -14.02 -15.07 1.50
C PRO A 160 -14.31 -15.67 2.88
N VAL A 161 -13.69 -15.09 3.91
CA VAL A 161 -13.65 -15.67 5.26
C VAL A 161 -14.16 -14.73 6.36
N SER A 162 -14.46 -15.29 7.53
CA SER A 162 -14.84 -14.58 8.75
C SER A 162 -14.31 -15.32 9.98
N GLY A 163 -13.89 -14.59 11.03
CA GLY A 163 -13.40 -15.18 12.29
C GLY A 163 -12.20 -14.49 12.94
N GLY A 164 -11.51 -13.60 12.22
CA GLY A 164 -10.34 -12.88 12.75
C GLY A 164 -9.06 -13.73 12.80
N ALA A 165 -7.94 -13.08 13.15
CA ALA A 165 -6.60 -13.70 13.10
C ALA A 165 -6.43 -14.90 14.04
N ALA A 166 -7.17 -14.93 15.17
CA ALA A 166 -7.18 -16.07 16.09
C ALA A 166 -7.75 -17.34 15.41
N ARG A 167 -9.00 -17.28 14.93
CA ARG A 167 -9.63 -18.42 14.24
C ARG A 167 -8.90 -18.80 12.94
N ALA A 168 -8.21 -17.85 12.31
CA ALA A 168 -7.30 -18.14 11.20
C ALA A 168 -6.10 -19.01 11.62
N ALA A 169 -5.47 -18.70 12.76
CA ALA A 169 -4.31 -19.44 13.30
C ALA A 169 -4.67 -20.82 13.87
N ASP A 170 -5.95 -21.04 14.17
CA ASP A 170 -6.53 -22.30 14.66
C ASP A 170 -7.19 -23.14 13.56
N GLY A 171 -7.33 -22.62 12.32
CA GLY A 171 -8.03 -23.29 11.22
C GLY A 171 -9.55 -23.41 11.39
N THR A 172 -10.15 -22.55 12.22
CA THR A 172 -11.58 -22.61 12.58
C THR A 172 -12.39 -21.48 11.94
N LEU A 173 -12.00 -20.99 10.76
CA LEU A 173 -12.70 -19.90 10.09
C LEU A 173 -14.11 -20.29 9.65
N SER A 174 -14.98 -19.30 9.56
CA SER A 174 -16.20 -19.40 8.74
C SER A 174 -15.81 -19.05 7.30
N ILE A 175 -16.04 -19.94 6.34
CA ILE A 175 -15.69 -19.74 4.93
C ILE A 175 -16.96 -19.81 4.08
N MET A 176 -17.15 -18.82 3.20
CA MET A 176 -18.29 -18.71 2.28
C MET A 176 -17.81 -19.01 0.86
N ALA A 177 -17.97 -20.24 0.39
CA ALA A 177 -17.35 -20.72 -0.86
C ALA A 177 -18.36 -20.86 -2.02
N GLY A 178 -18.26 -19.98 -3.02
CA GLY A 178 -18.92 -20.07 -4.31
C GLY A 178 -17.97 -20.58 -5.41
N MET A 179 -18.34 -21.65 -6.12
CA MET A 179 -17.40 -22.37 -7.01
C MET A 179 -18.12 -23.30 -8.01
N SER A 180 -17.37 -23.88 -8.96
CA SER A 180 -17.85 -24.99 -9.78
C SER A 180 -17.70 -26.35 -9.07
N ALA A 181 -18.42 -27.38 -9.51
CA ALA A 181 -18.31 -28.73 -8.93
C ALA A 181 -16.88 -29.31 -9.01
N ALA A 182 -16.17 -29.07 -10.12
CA ALA A 182 -14.77 -29.50 -10.28
C ALA A 182 -13.81 -28.74 -9.35
N ALA A 183 -14.05 -27.44 -9.14
CA ALA A 183 -13.29 -26.64 -8.17
C ALA A 183 -13.60 -27.08 -6.73
N LEU A 184 -14.84 -27.48 -6.42
CA LEU A 184 -15.19 -28.07 -5.13
C LEU A 184 -14.46 -29.40 -4.91
N GLU A 185 -14.51 -30.32 -5.87
CA GLU A 185 -13.85 -31.63 -5.77
C GLU A 185 -12.35 -31.50 -5.42
N LYS A 186 -11.61 -30.64 -6.15
CA LYS A 186 -10.17 -30.45 -5.93
C LYS A 186 -9.83 -29.53 -4.75
N GLY A 187 -10.68 -28.54 -4.46
CA GLY A 187 -10.44 -27.53 -3.41
C GLY A 187 -10.94 -27.90 -2.01
N ARG A 188 -11.91 -28.81 -1.89
CA ARG A 188 -12.56 -29.18 -0.61
C ARG A 188 -11.60 -29.58 0.51
N PRO A 189 -10.49 -30.33 0.28
CA PRO A 189 -9.55 -30.66 1.35
C PRO A 189 -8.92 -29.42 2.00
N LEU A 190 -8.52 -28.43 1.19
CA LEU A 190 -7.89 -27.21 1.69
C LEU A 190 -8.89 -26.24 2.32
N LEU A 191 -10.11 -26.17 1.79
CA LEU A 191 -11.21 -25.43 2.42
C LEU A 191 -11.52 -26.00 3.81
N ALA A 192 -11.67 -27.32 3.92
CA ALA A 192 -11.97 -28.01 5.17
C ALA A 192 -10.84 -27.85 6.22
N GLU A 193 -9.58 -27.85 5.80
CA GLU A 193 -8.42 -27.63 6.68
C GLU A 193 -8.38 -26.21 7.29
N LEU A 194 -8.96 -25.23 6.61
CA LEU A 194 -8.96 -23.82 7.01
C LEU A 194 -10.24 -23.39 7.75
N SER A 195 -11.26 -24.25 7.78
CA SER A 195 -12.60 -23.96 8.29
C SER A 195 -12.98 -24.79 9.50
N ASP A 196 -13.80 -24.22 10.39
CA ASP A 196 -14.62 -25.02 11.30
C ASP A 196 -15.58 -25.90 10.45
N PRO A 197 -15.67 -27.23 10.67
CA PRO A 197 -16.52 -28.12 9.86
C PRO A 197 -18.00 -27.74 9.81
N ALA A 198 -18.51 -27.06 10.84
CA ALA A 198 -19.89 -26.57 10.90
C ALA A 198 -20.06 -25.19 10.23
N LYS A 199 -18.97 -24.55 9.78
CA LYS A 199 -18.94 -23.17 9.25
C LYS A 199 -18.25 -23.08 7.88
N LEU A 200 -18.13 -24.20 7.17
CA LEU A 200 -17.83 -24.24 5.74
C LEU A 200 -19.13 -24.17 4.94
N TYR A 201 -19.52 -22.94 4.58
CA TYR A 201 -20.72 -22.67 3.80
C TYR A 201 -20.41 -22.81 2.31
N ILE A 202 -20.94 -23.85 1.67
CA ILE A 202 -20.93 -23.96 0.21
C ILE A 202 -22.14 -23.18 -0.29
N VAL A 203 -21.89 -22.12 -1.07
CA VAL A 203 -22.91 -21.15 -1.49
C VAL A 203 -23.32 -21.44 -2.93
N GLU A 204 -24.62 -21.69 -3.14
CA GLU A 204 -25.16 -21.89 -4.48
C GLU A 204 -25.10 -20.60 -5.31
N GLY A 205 -25.04 -20.74 -6.64
CA GLY A 205 -24.87 -19.63 -7.58
C GLY A 205 -23.46 -19.53 -8.21
N GLY A 206 -22.47 -20.25 -7.68
CA GLY A 206 -21.13 -20.34 -8.27
C GLY A 206 -20.24 -19.13 -7.97
N ILE A 207 -19.42 -18.71 -8.94
CA ILE A 207 -18.46 -17.60 -8.74
C ILE A 207 -19.20 -16.28 -8.49
N GLY A 208 -18.85 -15.60 -7.40
CA GLY A 208 -19.49 -14.38 -6.91
C GLY A 208 -20.50 -14.63 -5.78
N ALA A 209 -20.95 -15.87 -5.57
CA ALA A 209 -21.90 -16.20 -4.50
C ALA A 209 -21.27 -16.13 -3.10
N GLY A 210 -20.01 -16.56 -2.96
CA GLY A 210 -19.25 -16.44 -1.71
C GLY A 210 -19.03 -14.98 -1.33
N SER A 211 -18.63 -14.16 -2.31
CA SER A 211 -18.50 -12.70 -2.18
C SER A 211 -19.82 -12.01 -1.83
N ASN A 212 -20.95 -12.40 -2.44
CA ASN A 212 -22.28 -11.90 -2.06
C ASN A 212 -22.65 -12.27 -0.61
N MET A 213 -22.43 -13.53 -0.21
CA MET A 213 -22.74 -13.98 1.15
C MET A 213 -21.89 -13.24 2.19
N LYS A 214 -20.59 -13.04 1.91
CA LYS A 214 -19.71 -12.23 2.75
C LYS A 214 -20.13 -10.77 2.81
N MET A 215 -20.51 -10.17 1.69
CA MET A 215 -20.97 -8.78 1.62
C MET A 215 -22.20 -8.58 2.51
N VAL A 216 -23.20 -9.45 2.42
CA VAL A 216 -24.40 -9.37 3.29
C VAL A 216 -24.01 -9.55 4.75
N HIS A 217 -23.16 -10.51 5.10
CA HIS A 217 -22.62 -10.63 6.45
C HIS A 217 -21.94 -9.34 6.95
N GLN A 218 -21.23 -8.61 6.06
CA GLN A 218 -20.61 -7.33 6.42
C GLN A 218 -21.61 -6.16 6.59
N VAL A 219 -22.88 -6.25 6.12
CA VAL A 219 -23.94 -5.25 6.43
C VAL A 219 -24.14 -5.14 7.94
N LEU A 220 -24.21 -6.29 8.62
CA LEU A 220 -24.36 -6.34 10.07
C LEU A 220 -23.11 -5.80 10.78
N ALA A 221 -21.92 -6.23 10.35
CA ALA A 221 -20.66 -5.74 10.87
C ALA A 221 -20.55 -4.21 10.79
N ALA A 222 -20.83 -3.64 9.61
CA ALA A 222 -20.74 -2.22 9.33
C ALA A 222 -21.70 -1.38 10.18
N ASN A 223 -22.91 -1.85 10.46
CA ASN A 223 -23.84 -1.09 11.29
C ASN A 223 -23.57 -1.29 12.79
N GLN A 224 -23.11 -2.47 13.21
CA GLN A 224 -22.84 -2.75 14.62
C GLN A 224 -21.53 -2.13 15.14
N ILE A 225 -20.47 -2.02 14.32
CA ILE A 225 -19.20 -1.34 14.71
C ILE A 225 -19.45 0.13 15.05
N LEU A 226 -20.06 0.87 14.10
CA LEU A 226 -20.40 2.27 14.32
C LEU A 226 -21.48 2.41 15.40
N GLY A 227 -22.47 1.51 15.43
CA GLY A 227 -23.50 1.47 16.48
C GLY A 227 -22.90 1.32 17.88
N ALA A 228 -21.84 0.53 18.05
CA ALA A 228 -21.14 0.42 19.33
C ALA A 228 -20.46 1.72 19.76
N SER A 229 -19.83 2.42 18.81
CA SER A 229 -19.23 3.74 19.05
C SER A 229 -20.27 4.81 19.37
N GLU A 230 -21.41 4.81 18.67
CA GLU A 230 -22.53 5.72 18.87
C GLU A 230 -23.21 5.53 20.23
N VAL A 231 -23.43 4.28 20.62
CA VAL A 231 -24.08 3.89 21.89
C VAL A 231 -23.19 4.19 23.09
N MET A 232 -21.87 3.92 22.99
CA MET A 232 -20.91 4.29 24.04
C MET A 232 -20.73 5.80 24.14
N GLY A 233 -20.62 6.51 23.00
CA GLY A 233 -20.56 7.97 22.97
C GLY A 233 -21.82 8.61 23.56
N PHE A 234 -23.01 8.06 23.28
CA PHE A 234 -24.26 8.53 23.87
C PHE A 234 -24.31 8.29 25.38
N ALA A 235 -23.85 7.12 25.87
CA ALA A 235 -23.76 6.81 27.28
C ALA A 235 -22.86 7.81 28.04
N GLU A 236 -21.67 8.13 27.49
CA GLU A 236 -20.76 9.15 28.06
C GLU A 236 -21.46 10.51 28.14
N ARG A 237 -22.15 10.91 27.07
CA ARG A 237 -22.86 12.21 26.99
C ARG A 237 -24.07 12.31 27.91
N LEU A 238 -24.68 11.19 28.30
CA LEU A 238 -25.70 11.11 29.36
C LEU A 238 -25.09 11.17 30.77
N GLY A 239 -23.76 11.09 30.89
CA GLY A 239 -23.03 11.04 32.16
C GLY A 239 -23.08 9.69 32.85
N LEU A 240 -23.24 8.59 32.08
CA LEU A 240 -23.13 7.23 32.61
C LEU A 240 -21.66 6.82 32.73
N ASP A 241 -21.37 5.96 33.71
CA ASP A 241 -20.10 5.22 33.74
C ASP A 241 -20.04 4.27 32.54
N LEU A 242 -18.99 4.39 31.72
CA LEU A 242 -18.86 3.63 30.48
C LEU A 242 -18.71 2.12 30.71
N ALA A 243 -18.06 1.68 31.79
CA ALA A 243 -17.91 0.25 32.08
C ALA A 243 -19.24 -0.37 32.52
N LYS A 244 -20.04 0.34 33.33
CA LYS A 244 -21.43 -0.05 33.65
C LYS A 244 -22.29 -0.08 32.40
N ALA A 245 -22.23 0.95 31.54
CA ALA A 245 -23.05 1.04 30.33
C ALA A 245 -22.70 -0.08 29.33
N GLN A 246 -21.41 -0.35 29.12
CA GLN A 246 -20.94 -1.50 28.35
C GLN A 246 -21.53 -2.80 28.88
N LYS A 247 -21.39 -3.05 30.18
CA LYS A 247 -21.91 -4.24 30.84
C LYS A 247 -23.43 -4.39 30.67
N ALA A 248 -24.19 -3.30 30.85
CA ALA A 248 -25.64 -3.30 30.69
C ALA A 248 -26.08 -3.67 29.26
N VAL A 249 -25.37 -3.20 28.22
CA VAL A 249 -25.63 -3.62 26.83
C VAL A 249 -25.34 -5.12 26.67
N LEU A 250 -24.21 -5.61 27.17
CA LEU A 250 -23.79 -7.02 27.06
C LEU A 250 -24.72 -8.00 27.76
N GLU A 251 -25.31 -7.63 28.89
CA GLU A 251 -26.23 -8.45 29.68
C GLU A 251 -27.71 -8.37 29.20
N SER A 252 -27.98 -7.65 28.11
CA SER A 252 -29.34 -7.37 27.60
C SER A 252 -29.65 -7.99 26.24
N ASP A 253 -30.90 -7.82 25.77
CA ASP A 253 -31.33 -8.12 24.40
C ASP A 253 -30.78 -7.14 23.34
N ALA A 254 -30.04 -6.10 23.75
CA ALA A 254 -29.25 -5.25 22.87
C ALA A 254 -27.84 -5.81 22.54
N TRP A 255 -27.49 -6.98 23.09
CA TRP A 255 -26.20 -7.65 22.81
C TRP A 255 -25.98 -7.90 21.31
N ASN A 256 -24.74 -7.66 20.88
CA ASN A 256 -24.22 -8.06 19.58
C ASN A 256 -22.70 -8.28 19.64
N PHE A 257 -22.21 -9.16 18.75
CA PHE A 257 -20.81 -9.60 18.69
C PHE A 257 -19.83 -8.44 18.49
N MET A 258 -20.18 -7.47 17.64
CA MET A 258 -19.29 -6.36 17.32
C MET A 258 -19.12 -5.43 18.52
N PHE A 259 -20.18 -5.14 19.27
CA PHE A 259 -20.11 -4.37 20.52
C PHE A 259 -19.20 -5.04 21.55
N GLU A 260 -19.39 -6.33 21.80
CA GLU A 260 -18.54 -7.12 22.71
C GLU A 260 -17.06 -7.10 22.29
N HIS A 261 -16.79 -7.23 20.99
CA HIS A 261 -15.42 -7.25 20.49
C HIS A 261 -14.76 -5.86 20.39
N ARG A 262 -15.51 -4.74 20.32
CA ARG A 262 -14.93 -3.38 20.13
C ARG A 262 -14.79 -2.60 21.41
N THR A 263 -15.84 -2.61 22.22
CA THR A 263 -15.93 -1.75 23.40
C THR A 263 -14.80 -1.96 24.43
N PRO A 264 -14.19 -3.16 24.61
CA PRO A 264 -13.01 -3.29 25.46
C PRO A 264 -11.83 -2.40 25.06
N ARG A 265 -11.62 -2.16 23.75
CA ARG A 265 -10.51 -1.33 23.25
C ARG A 265 -10.72 0.17 23.46
N ILE A 266 -11.93 0.62 23.75
CA ILE A 266 -12.19 2.01 24.17
C ILE A 266 -11.46 2.32 25.49
N PHE A 267 -11.30 1.33 26.37
CA PHE A 267 -10.63 1.47 27.67
C PHE A 267 -9.10 1.27 27.61
N THR A 268 -8.54 0.97 26.44
CA THR A 268 -7.10 0.70 26.23
C THR A 268 -6.48 1.61 25.16
N GLU A 269 -7.01 2.84 25.03
CA GLU A 269 -6.57 3.82 24.03
C GLU A 269 -6.56 3.25 22.60
N PHE A 270 -7.56 2.41 22.30
CA PHE A 270 -7.77 1.73 21.02
C PHE A 270 -6.70 0.69 20.65
N GLN A 271 -5.88 0.26 21.62
CA GLN A 271 -4.81 -0.73 21.42
C GLN A 271 -5.13 -2.13 21.95
N PRO A 272 -4.58 -3.20 21.35
CA PRO A 272 -3.88 -3.20 20.05
C PRO A 272 -4.86 -2.98 18.90
N VAL A 273 -4.40 -2.38 17.80
CA VAL A 273 -5.21 -2.27 16.57
C VAL A 273 -5.55 -3.67 16.05
N ALA A 274 -6.82 -4.06 16.20
CA ALA A 274 -7.34 -5.37 15.80
C ALA A 274 -8.00 -5.32 14.41
N SER A 275 -8.57 -4.16 14.05
CA SER A 275 -9.20 -3.91 12.74
C SER A 275 -9.17 -2.42 12.45
N ALA A 276 -8.45 -1.98 11.43
CA ALA A 276 -8.35 -0.55 11.09
C ALA A 276 -9.65 -0.01 10.47
N VAL A 277 -9.98 1.27 10.70
CA VAL A 277 -11.17 1.93 10.12
C VAL A 277 -11.22 1.78 8.59
N GLN A 278 -10.09 1.84 7.90
CA GLN A 278 -10.03 1.67 6.43
C GLN A 278 -10.57 0.31 5.95
N ILE A 279 -10.52 -0.75 6.77
CA ILE A 279 -11.07 -2.07 6.43
C ILE A 279 -12.60 -2.01 6.33
N ILE A 280 -13.28 -1.37 7.28
CA ILE A 280 -14.74 -1.26 7.27
C ILE A 280 -15.24 -0.22 6.25
N VAL A 281 -14.44 0.82 5.94
CA VAL A 281 -14.66 1.71 4.77
C VAL A 281 -14.67 0.92 3.47
N LYS A 282 -13.69 0.04 3.28
CA LYS A 282 -13.59 -0.81 2.09
C LYS A 282 -14.77 -1.79 1.99
N ASP A 283 -15.16 -2.44 3.08
CA ASP A 283 -16.31 -3.36 3.08
C ASP A 283 -17.65 -2.63 2.85
N THR A 284 -17.87 -1.46 3.46
CA THR A 284 -19.07 -0.63 3.20
C THR A 284 -19.14 -0.14 1.76
N SER A 285 -18.00 0.25 1.16
CA SER A 285 -17.93 0.61 -0.25
C SER A 285 -18.37 -0.52 -1.18
N ILE A 286 -18.06 -1.79 -0.84
CA ILE A 286 -18.55 -2.97 -1.59
C ILE A 286 -20.07 -3.07 -1.46
N ILE A 287 -20.60 -2.99 -0.24
CA ILE A 287 -22.05 -3.08 0.05
C ILE A 287 -22.85 -1.99 -0.69
N THR A 288 -22.43 -0.72 -0.60
CA THR A 288 -23.19 0.37 -1.25
C THR A 288 -23.05 0.33 -2.77
N SER A 289 -21.91 -0.14 -3.30
CA SER A 289 -21.72 -0.33 -4.74
C SER A 289 -22.64 -1.42 -5.28
N GLU A 290 -22.72 -2.57 -4.60
CA GLU A 290 -23.63 -3.64 -5.01
C GLU A 290 -25.10 -3.24 -4.84
N GLY A 291 -25.46 -2.50 -3.79
CA GLY A 291 -26.80 -1.95 -3.63
C GLY A 291 -27.20 -1.09 -4.84
N ARG A 292 -26.33 -0.16 -5.27
CA ARG A 292 -26.54 0.62 -6.50
C ARG A 292 -26.66 -0.25 -7.75
N ARG A 293 -25.84 -1.30 -7.88
CA ARG A 293 -25.82 -2.20 -9.05
C ARG A 293 -27.06 -3.10 -9.15
N SER A 294 -27.52 -3.62 -8.01
CA SER A 294 -28.72 -4.46 -7.87
C SER A 294 -30.02 -3.66 -7.76
N SER A 295 -29.95 -2.31 -7.76
CA SER A 295 -31.08 -1.40 -7.47
C SER A 295 -31.71 -1.60 -6.08
N PHE A 296 -30.93 -2.12 -5.12
CA PHE A 296 -31.31 -2.26 -3.72
C PHE A 296 -30.83 -1.06 -2.89
N ALA A 297 -31.71 -0.48 -2.09
CA ALA A 297 -31.35 0.61 -1.20
C ALA A 297 -30.75 0.07 0.11
N THR A 298 -29.54 0.50 0.47
CA THR A 298 -28.87 0.19 1.75
C THR A 298 -28.84 1.41 2.69
N PRO A 299 -29.99 1.93 3.15
CA PRO A 299 -30.06 3.18 3.90
C PRO A 299 -29.25 3.20 5.21
N MET A 300 -29.18 2.10 5.96
CA MET A 300 -28.38 2.02 7.18
C MET A 300 -26.88 2.01 6.84
N THR A 301 -26.45 1.11 5.95
CA THR A 301 -25.03 0.99 5.61
C THR A 301 -24.51 2.23 4.86
N SER A 302 -25.33 2.86 4.03
CA SER A 302 -24.98 4.13 3.38
C SER A 302 -24.79 5.27 4.39
N ALA A 303 -25.57 5.31 5.47
CA ALA A 303 -25.33 6.25 6.56
C ALA A 303 -24.02 5.93 7.29
N ALA A 304 -23.76 4.65 7.59
CA ALA A 304 -22.51 4.22 8.23
C ALA A 304 -21.27 4.60 7.40
N GLU A 305 -21.30 4.34 6.09
CA GLU A 305 -20.23 4.65 5.14
C GLU A 305 -19.80 6.13 5.19
N GLN A 306 -20.74 7.06 5.21
CA GLN A 306 -20.43 8.50 5.28
C GLN A 306 -19.74 8.90 6.60
N ILE A 307 -20.05 8.21 7.69
CA ILE A 307 -19.41 8.44 8.99
C ILE A 307 -18.03 7.79 9.05
N TYR A 308 -17.85 6.62 8.44
CA TYR A 308 -16.52 6.03 8.25
C TYR A 308 -15.61 6.93 7.37
N PHE A 309 -16.13 7.51 6.28
CA PHE A 309 -15.40 8.53 5.51
C PHE A 309 -15.07 9.78 6.33
N THR A 310 -15.96 10.21 7.23
CA THR A 310 -15.70 11.33 8.15
C THR A 310 -14.52 11.04 9.08
N ALA A 311 -14.37 9.80 9.55
CA ALA A 311 -13.23 9.37 10.36
C ALA A 311 -11.92 9.30 9.54
N VAL A 312 -11.98 8.75 8.32
CA VAL A 312 -10.82 8.77 7.39
C VAL A 312 -10.36 10.20 7.10
N GLY A 313 -11.29 11.13 6.87
CA GLY A 313 -11.00 12.55 6.67
C GLY A 313 -10.42 13.29 7.89
N ARG A 314 -10.39 12.64 9.07
CA ARG A 314 -9.69 13.11 10.28
C ARG A 314 -8.31 12.45 10.47
N GLY A 315 -7.86 11.65 9.50
CA GLY A 315 -6.60 10.90 9.57
C GLY A 315 -6.70 9.53 10.26
N TRP A 316 -7.88 9.13 10.75
CA TRP A 316 -8.07 7.92 11.57
C TRP A 316 -8.17 6.63 10.76
N ALA A 317 -7.67 6.60 9.52
CA ALA A 317 -7.82 5.47 8.62
C ALA A 317 -7.13 4.18 9.13
N MET A 318 -5.98 4.34 9.80
CA MET A 318 -5.17 3.25 10.35
C MET A 318 -5.48 2.94 11.82
N ASP A 319 -6.27 3.78 12.49
CA ASP A 319 -6.68 3.59 13.88
C ASP A 319 -7.69 2.42 13.98
N ASP A 320 -7.79 1.79 15.15
CA ASP A 320 -8.75 0.69 15.36
C ASP A 320 -10.20 1.15 15.19
N ASP A 321 -11.07 0.26 14.72
CA ASP A 321 -12.49 0.54 14.47
C ASP A 321 -13.29 0.89 15.74
N SER A 322 -12.78 0.58 16.95
CA SER A 322 -13.31 1.08 18.23
C SER A 322 -13.06 2.57 18.47
N SER A 323 -12.08 3.17 17.79
CA SER A 323 -11.69 4.59 17.98
C SER A 323 -12.70 5.59 17.43
N LEU A 324 -13.72 5.12 16.70
CA LEU A 324 -14.82 5.93 16.17
C LEU A 324 -15.69 6.54 17.26
N VAL A 325 -15.61 6.06 18.52
CA VAL A 325 -16.24 6.71 19.68
C VAL A 325 -15.85 8.20 19.81
N ARG A 326 -14.63 8.57 19.36
CA ARG A 326 -14.14 9.95 19.29
C ARG A 326 -15.04 10.90 18.48
N LEU A 327 -15.84 10.39 17.54
CA LEU A 327 -16.81 11.19 16.78
C LEU A 327 -17.90 11.82 17.67
N TYR A 328 -18.14 11.24 18.85
CA TYR A 328 -19.19 11.63 19.79
C TYR A 328 -18.62 12.32 21.05
N THR A 329 -17.36 12.02 21.40
CA THR A 329 -16.71 12.40 22.66
C THR A 329 -15.67 13.51 22.52
N GLU A 330 -15.02 13.67 21.36
CA GLU A 330 -14.04 14.75 21.13
C GLU A 330 -14.68 16.07 20.68
N GLY A 331 -13.98 17.20 20.95
CA GLY A 331 -14.40 18.54 20.51
C GLY A 331 -15.36 19.29 21.44
N ASN A 332 -15.69 18.73 22.60
CA ASN A 332 -16.75 19.21 23.52
C ASN A 332 -16.45 20.52 24.30
N GLY A 333 -15.51 21.35 23.86
CA GLY A 333 -15.02 22.52 24.62
C GLY A 333 -15.88 23.80 24.58
N LYS A 334 -17.07 23.82 23.94
CA LYS A 334 -17.82 25.07 23.67
C LYS A 334 -19.36 25.00 23.76
N VAL A 335 -19.94 23.90 24.24
CA VAL A 335 -21.40 23.86 24.47
C VAL A 335 -21.66 24.27 25.93
N GLY A 336 -22.59 25.21 26.16
CA GLY A 336 -23.02 25.58 27.51
C GLY A 336 -23.73 24.43 28.24
N PRO A 337 -24.20 24.62 29.49
CA PRO A 337 -24.88 23.56 30.22
C PRO A 337 -26.10 23.07 29.44
N VAL A 338 -26.08 21.80 29.05
CA VAL A 338 -27.18 21.13 28.36
C VAL A 338 -27.78 20.09 29.28
N TYR A 339 -29.10 20.09 29.40
CA TYR A 339 -29.84 19.22 30.30
C TYR A 339 -30.70 18.23 29.51
N GLY A 340 -30.59 16.96 29.87
CA GLY A 340 -31.50 15.91 29.41
C GLY A 340 -32.82 15.92 30.20
N THR A 341 -33.71 15.00 29.83
CA THR A 341 -34.94 14.66 30.56
C THR A 341 -34.80 13.39 31.39
N ALA A 342 -33.80 12.53 31.12
CA ALA A 342 -33.52 11.34 31.92
C ALA A 342 -32.68 11.69 33.16
N GLU A 343 -33.28 11.58 34.35
CA GLU A 343 -32.64 11.94 35.62
C GLU A 343 -31.84 10.78 36.24
N SER A 344 -32.38 9.56 36.23
CA SER A 344 -31.76 8.37 36.87
C SER A 344 -30.69 7.67 36.01
N GLU A 345 -29.82 6.84 36.62
CA GLU A 345 -28.90 5.98 35.84
C GLU A 345 -29.69 4.94 35.03
N GLU A 346 -30.82 4.46 35.58
CA GLU A 346 -31.72 3.49 34.98
C GLU A 346 -32.40 4.01 33.70
N ASP A 347 -32.99 5.21 33.74
CA ASP A 347 -33.66 5.82 32.58
C ASP A 347 -32.65 6.06 31.44
N LYS A 348 -31.49 6.62 31.78
CA LYS A 348 -30.38 6.85 30.83
C LYS A 348 -29.91 5.55 30.20
N THR A 349 -29.76 4.49 31.01
CA THR A 349 -29.39 3.15 30.51
C THR A 349 -30.47 2.60 29.57
N ALA A 350 -31.76 2.78 29.89
CA ALA A 350 -32.85 2.35 29.02
C ALA A 350 -32.80 3.00 27.62
N LEU A 351 -32.45 4.29 27.54
CA LEU A 351 -32.26 5.01 26.26
C LEU A 351 -31.09 4.44 25.44
N VAL A 352 -29.95 4.14 26.09
CA VAL A 352 -28.77 3.51 25.47
C VAL A 352 -29.13 2.12 24.90
N LEU A 353 -29.91 1.32 25.64
CA LEU A 353 -30.39 0.01 25.20
C LEU A 353 -31.44 0.10 24.08
N ALA A 354 -32.28 1.13 24.08
CA ALA A 354 -33.29 1.35 23.04
C ALA A 354 -32.66 1.80 21.72
N LEU A 355 -31.67 2.70 21.77
CA LEU A 355 -30.86 3.11 20.62
C LEU A 355 -30.23 1.90 19.92
N MET A 356 -29.51 1.05 20.68
CA MET A 356 -28.85 -0.12 20.11
C MET A 356 -29.88 -1.09 19.48
N ARG A 357 -31.00 -1.38 20.15
CA ARG A 357 -32.07 -2.24 19.61
C ARG A 357 -32.65 -1.74 18.29
N GLY A 358 -32.89 -0.43 18.18
CA GLY A 358 -33.38 0.19 16.95
C GLY A 358 -32.40 0.05 15.77
N ILE A 359 -31.10 0.27 16.02
CA ILE A 359 -30.04 0.11 15.02
C ILE A 359 -29.94 -1.36 14.59
N LEU A 360 -29.91 -2.30 15.54
CA LEU A 360 -29.82 -3.74 15.27
C LEU A 360 -30.99 -4.27 14.44
N LEU A 361 -32.22 -3.83 14.74
CA LEU A 361 -33.42 -4.23 13.99
C LEU A 361 -33.34 -3.78 12.53
N CYS A 362 -32.99 -2.52 12.29
CA CYS A 362 -32.91 -1.97 10.93
C CYS A 362 -31.75 -2.61 10.13
N ALA A 363 -30.61 -2.87 10.78
CA ALA A 363 -29.48 -3.56 10.16
C ALA A 363 -29.80 -5.04 9.82
N ALA A 364 -30.54 -5.74 10.68
CA ALA A 364 -31.01 -7.11 10.42
C ALA A 364 -31.98 -7.16 9.23
N ALA A 365 -32.94 -6.24 9.17
CA ALA A 365 -33.87 -6.12 8.06
C ALA A 365 -33.17 -5.78 6.73
N GLU A 366 -32.25 -4.81 6.74
CA GLU A 366 -31.45 -4.45 5.55
C GLU A 366 -30.62 -5.64 5.06
N SER A 367 -29.93 -6.35 5.97
CA SER A 367 -29.10 -7.52 5.64
C SER A 367 -29.90 -8.64 4.98
N LEU A 368 -31.00 -9.09 5.60
CA LEU A 368 -31.80 -10.20 5.09
C LEU A 368 -32.55 -9.84 3.80
N ALA A 369 -33.07 -8.62 3.68
CA ALA A 369 -33.69 -8.15 2.44
C ALA A 369 -32.67 -8.01 1.30
N PHE A 370 -31.42 -7.64 1.62
CA PHE A 370 -30.36 -7.59 0.61
C PHE A 370 -29.96 -9.00 0.14
N ALA A 371 -29.78 -9.96 1.06
CA ALA A 371 -29.55 -11.38 0.70
C ALA A 371 -30.64 -11.95 -0.22
N HIS A 372 -31.91 -11.63 0.07
CA HIS A 372 -33.01 -12.03 -0.79
C HIS A 372 -32.87 -11.44 -2.19
N THR A 373 -32.51 -10.16 -2.30
CA THR A 373 -32.32 -9.46 -3.57
C THR A 373 -31.15 -10.01 -4.39
N VAL A 374 -30.06 -10.45 -3.75
CA VAL A 374 -28.92 -11.10 -4.41
C VAL A 374 -29.03 -12.64 -4.50
N SER A 375 -30.25 -13.17 -4.32
CA SER A 375 -30.61 -14.59 -4.51
C SER A 375 -29.82 -15.59 -3.65
N LEU A 376 -29.51 -15.23 -2.39
CA LEU A 376 -28.89 -16.14 -1.42
C LEU A 376 -29.94 -16.96 -0.66
N ASP A 377 -29.53 -18.15 -0.20
CA ASP A 377 -30.27 -18.92 0.80
C ASP A 377 -30.33 -18.13 2.12
N LEU A 378 -31.54 -17.74 2.52
CA LEU A 378 -31.76 -16.89 3.69
C LEU A 378 -31.52 -17.63 5.01
N ASP A 379 -31.76 -18.94 5.07
CA ASP A 379 -31.51 -19.74 6.27
C ASP A 379 -30.00 -19.95 6.45
N GLN A 380 -29.28 -20.20 5.35
CA GLN A 380 -27.81 -20.26 5.36
C GLN A 380 -27.17 -18.92 5.73
N VAL A 381 -27.71 -17.81 5.23
CA VAL A 381 -27.28 -16.44 5.60
C VAL A 381 -27.56 -16.17 7.08
N LEU A 382 -28.73 -16.55 7.60
CA LEU A 382 -29.06 -16.36 9.01
C LEU A 382 -28.13 -17.15 9.92
N ASP A 383 -27.86 -18.42 9.62
CA ASP A 383 -26.92 -19.25 10.39
C ASP A 383 -25.52 -18.62 10.42
N LEU A 384 -24.96 -18.26 9.25
CA LEU A 384 -23.67 -17.58 9.16
C LEU A 384 -23.65 -16.30 10.01
N CYS A 385 -24.69 -15.48 9.90
CA CYS A 385 -24.73 -14.19 10.58
C CYS A 385 -24.85 -14.34 12.09
N VAL A 386 -25.65 -15.29 12.59
CA VAL A 386 -25.77 -15.59 14.03
C VAL A 386 -24.48 -16.20 14.60
N ASN A 387 -23.84 -17.12 13.87
CA ASN A 387 -22.67 -17.90 14.34
C ASN A 387 -21.31 -17.27 14.02
N ALA A 388 -21.29 -16.04 13.51
CA ALA A 388 -20.10 -15.27 13.18
C ALA A 388 -20.27 -13.78 13.55
N ALA A 389 -19.61 -12.90 12.79
CA ALA A 389 -19.36 -11.53 13.21
C ALA A 389 -20.60 -10.61 13.14
N GLY A 390 -21.71 -11.06 12.53
CA GLY A 390 -22.99 -10.35 12.51
C GLY A 390 -23.92 -10.63 13.71
N GLY A 391 -23.52 -11.50 14.63
CA GLY A 391 -24.40 -12.06 15.65
C GLY A 391 -25.01 -11.01 16.58
N SER A 392 -26.32 -11.09 16.81
CA SER A 392 -27.02 -10.25 17.79
C SER A 392 -28.28 -10.93 18.29
N LYS A 393 -28.72 -10.60 19.52
CA LYS A 393 -29.96 -11.17 20.09
C LYS A 393 -31.20 -10.76 19.30
N VAL A 394 -31.18 -9.58 18.68
CA VAL A 394 -32.24 -9.09 17.78
C VAL A 394 -32.32 -9.95 16.51
N LEU A 395 -31.19 -10.25 15.86
CA LEU A 395 -31.17 -11.11 14.67
C LEU A 395 -31.59 -12.55 14.98
N GLU A 396 -31.07 -13.14 16.06
CA GLU A 396 -31.42 -14.49 16.49
C GLU A 396 -32.93 -14.65 16.76
N LYS A 397 -33.54 -13.64 17.39
CA LYS A 397 -34.97 -13.64 17.75
C LYS A 397 -35.90 -13.31 16.57
N LEU A 398 -35.54 -12.35 15.72
CA LEU A 398 -36.44 -11.77 14.71
C LEU A 398 -36.10 -12.18 13.27
N GLY A 399 -34.88 -12.67 13.00
CA GLY A 399 -34.45 -13.13 11.69
C GLY A 399 -35.41 -14.13 11.03
N PRO A 400 -35.85 -15.20 11.72
CA PRO A 400 -36.82 -16.17 11.15
C PRO A 400 -38.16 -15.53 10.75
N ALA A 401 -38.62 -14.50 11.49
CA ALA A 401 -39.84 -13.78 11.15
C ALA A 401 -39.65 -12.87 9.91
N ILE A 402 -38.49 -12.20 9.81
CA ILE A 402 -38.12 -11.39 8.64
C ILE A 402 -38.02 -12.28 7.38
N ILE A 403 -37.40 -13.46 7.48
CA ILE A 403 -37.32 -14.43 6.37
C ILE A 403 -38.70 -14.90 5.93
N LYS A 404 -39.58 -15.24 6.88
CA LYS A 404 -40.95 -15.65 6.59
C LYS A 404 -41.76 -14.56 5.88
N GLU A 405 -41.55 -13.29 6.22
CA GLU A 405 -42.18 -12.14 5.57
C GLU A 405 -41.64 -11.95 4.14
N LEU A 406 -40.32 -11.99 3.95
CA LEU A 406 -39.66 -11.90 2.64
C LEU A 406 -40.07 -13.05 1.70
N GLY A 407 -40.30 -14.25 2.25
CA GLY A 407 -40.85 -15.40 1.52
C GLY A 407 -42.35 -15.33 1.21
N GLY A 408 -43.04 -14.25 1.57
CA GLY A 408 -44.48 -14.07 1.32
C GLY A 408 -45.40 -14.97 2.15
N ALA A 409 -44.88 -15.58 3.23
CA ALA A 409 -45.60 -16.52 4.10
C ALA A 409 -46.00 -15.92 5.45
N GLY A 410 -45.84 -14.60 5.62
CA GLY A 410 -46.08 -13.84 6.85
C GLY A 410 -47.50 -13.92 7.41
N ASP A 411 -47.60 -13.85 8.74
CA ASP A 411 -48.85 -13.57 9.45
C ASP A 411 -48.71 -12.19 10.10
N ALA A 412 -49.40 -11.20 9.53
CA ALA A 412 -49.25 -9.78 9.81
C ALA A 412 -49.48 -9.39 11.29
N SER A 413 -50.09 -10.29 12.08
CA SER A 413 -50.49 -10.05 13.47
C SER A 413 -49.41 -10.29 14.52
N SER A 414 -48.33 -11.00 14.18
CA SER A 414 -47.44 -11.64 15.16
C SER A 414 -46.24 -10.80 15.67
N GLY A 415 -46.08 -9.56 15.20
CA GLY A 415 -44.94 -8.70 15.55
C GLY A 415 -45.22 -7.21 15.74
N GLU A 416 -46.49 -6.76 15.69
CA GLU A 416 -46.81 -5.33 15.65
C GLU A 416 -46.45 -4.58 16.94
N SER A 417 -46.80 -5.13 18.12
CA SER A 417 -46.46 -4.52 19.41
C SER A 417 -44.94 -4.36 19.60
N SER A 418 -44.16 -5.37 19.21
CA SER A 418 -42.70 -5.32 19.31
C SER A 418 -42.05 -4.28 18.38
N LEU A 419 -42.72 -3.87 17.30
CA LEU A 419 -42.25 -2.81 16.41
C LEU A 419 -42.59 -1.42 16.96
N GLU A 420 -43.78 -1.26 17.55
CA GLU A 420 -44.19 -0.03 18.24
C GLU A 420 -43.32 0.27 19.47
N ASP A 421 -42.99 -0.75 20.27
CA ASP A 421 -42.09 -0.64 21.42
C ASP A 421 -40.68 -0.17 21.00
N VAL A 422 -40.10 -0.76 19.94
CA VAL A 422 -38.78 -0.37 19.42
C VAL A 422 -38.81 1.03 18.82
N PHE A 423 -39.87 1.40 18.09
CA PHE A 423 -40.03 2.74 17.55
C PHE A 423 -40.13 3.79 18.67
N SER A 424 -40.95 3.54 19.69
CA SER A 424 -41.15 4.42 20.84
C SER A 424 -39.85 4.65 21.62
N GLY A 425 -39.15 3.57 21.98
CA GLY A 425 -37.87 3.64 22.69
C GLY A 425 -36.77 4.35 21.88
N LEU A 426 -36.68 4.09 20.57
CA LEU A 426 -35.72 4.75 19.71
C LEU A 426 -36.04 6.25 19.53
N SER A 427 -37.32 6.63 19.40
CA SER A 427 -37.72 8.05 19.34
C SER A 427 -37.28 8.78 20.60
N ALA A 428 -37.54 8.21 21.79
CA ALA A 428 -37.11 8.78 23.06
C ALA A 428 -35.58 8.96 23.14
N ALA A 429 -34.80 7.97 22.69
CA ALA A 429 -33.34 8.05 22.68
C ALA A 429 -32.82 9.15 21.72
N VAL A 430 -33.39 9.26 20.52
CA VAL A 430 -33.02 10.30 19.53
C VAL A 430 -33.45 11.70 19.99
N GLU A 431 -34.64 11.84 20.58
CA GLU A 431 -35.09 13.11 21.17
C GLU A 431 -34.19 13.56 22.32
N GLU A 432 -33.81 12.66 23.22
CA GLU A 432 -32.90 12.97 24.31
C GLU A 432 -31.52 13.39 23.79
N ALA A 433 -30.95 12.66 22.82
CA ALA A 433 -29.68 13.03 22.20
C ALA A 433 -29.74 14.42 21.54
N GLN A 434 -30.84 14.75 20.88
CA GLN A 434 -31.08 16.08 20.33
C GLN A 434 -31.18 17.17 21.41
N ARG A 435 -31.72 16.86 22.60
CA ARG A 435 -31.70 17.77 23.76
C ARG A 435 -30.25 18.01 24.19
N ILE A 436 -29.50 16.96 24.49
CA ILE A 436 -28.11 17.02 25.01
C ILE A 436 -27.02 17.35 23.96
N LYS A 437 -27.41 17.63 22.71
CA LYS A 437 -26.50 17.95 21.59
C LYS A 437 -25.46 16.87 21.32
N THR A 438 -25.92 15.63 21.29
CA THR A 438 -25.15 14.45 20.85
C THR A 438 -25.64 14.03 19.47
N PRO A 439 -24.76 13.91 18.46
CA PRO A 439 -25.16 13.38 17.16
C PRO A 439 -25.40 11.86 17.27
N LEU A 440 -26.54 11.38 16.79
CA LEU A 440 -26.80 9.95 16.58
C LEU A 440 -27.06 9.73 15.09
N TYR A 441 -26.06 9.25 14.36
CA TYR A 441 -26.14 9.10 12.91
C TYR A 441 -26.96 7.87 12.53
N LEU A 442 -26.66 6.71 13.13
CA LEU A 442 -27.39 5.48 12.89
C LEU A 442 -28.74 5.46 13.61
N GLY A 443 -28.84 6.01 14.81
CA GLY A 443 -30.09 6.13 15.54
C GLY A 443 -31.13 6.97 14.79
N THR A 444 -30.72 8.12 14.25
CA THR A 444 -31.61 8.98 13.44
C THR A 444 -32.02 8.30 12.13
N GLN A 445 -31.13 7.54 11.51
CA GLN A 445 -31.43 6.82 10.27
C GLN A 445 -32.39 5.63 10.52
N ALA A 446 -32.15 4.84 11.56
CA ALA A 446 -33.05 3.77 11.99
C ALA A 446 -34.45 4.31 12.34
N LEU A 447 -34.53 5.44 13.05
CA LEU A 447 -35.80 6.10 13.35
C LEU A 447 -36.51 6.56 12.07
N SER A 448 -35.78 7.11 11.11
CA SER A 448 -36.31 7.53 9.81
C SER A 448 -36.87 6.36 8.98
N ILE A 449 -36.29 5.17 9.11
CA ILE A 449 -36.80 3.94 8.47
C ILE A 449 -38.08 3.49 9.17
N LEU A 450 -38.06 3.32 10.50
CA LEU A 450 -39.21 2.86 11.27
C LEU A 450 -40.41 3.82 11.14
N GLN A 451 -40.18 5.13 11.09
CA GLN A 451 -41.21 6.14 10.89
C GLN A 451 -41.93 6.00 9.53
N ARG A 452 -41.20 5.63 8.47
CA ARG A 452 -41.82 5.38 7.15
C ARG A 452 -42.71 4.13 7.17
N VAL A 453 -42.26 3.08 7.85
CA VAL A 453 -43.02 1.83 7.99
C VAL A 453 -44.31 2.08 8.78
N THR A 454 -44.24 2.74 9.94
CA THR A 454 -45.44 3.05 10.75
C THR A 454 -46.41 3.98 10.02
N GLN A 455 -45.92 5.00 9.29
CA GLN A 455 -46.77 5.87 8.47
C GLN A 455 -47.48 5.11 7.33
N SER A 456 -46.80 4.18 6.64
CA SER A 456 -47.42 3.42 5.54
C SER A 456 -48.59 2.51 5.98
N LYS A 457 -48.60 2.05 7.24
CA LYS A 457 -49.70 1.27 7.80
C LYS A 457 -50.97 2.11 8.02
N GLY A 458 -50.82 3.39 8.32
CA GLY A 458 -51.94 4.32 8.57
C GLY A 458 -52.78 4.66 7.34
N THR A 459 -52.30 4.39 6.12
CA THR A 459 -52.95 4.81 4.86
C THR A 459 -53.57 3.66 4.05
N GLY A 460 -53.90 2.52 4.67
CA GLY A 460 -54.76 1.49 4.08
C GLY A 460 -54.24 0.78 2.82
N SER A 461 -53.00 1.05 2.40
CA SER A 461 -52.34 0.45 1.25
C SER A 461 -51.32 -0.58 1.72
N ALA A 462 -51.73 -1.84 1.83
CA ALA A 462 -50.80 -2.95 2.00
C ALA A 462 -49.84 -2.99 0.80
N GLY A 463 -48.56 -2.73 1.06
CA GLY A 463 -47.56 -2.52 0.03
C GLY A 463 -46.35 -1.79 0.59
N VAL A 464 -45.42 -2.53 1.18
CA VAL A 464 -44.06 -2.06 1.41
C VAL A 464 -43.53 -1.51 0.08
N VAL A 465 -43.00 -0.28 0.06
CA VAL A 465 -42.42 0.30 -1.16
C VAL A 465 -41.01 -0.25 -1.39
N VAL A 466 -40.95 -1.57 -1.58
CA VAL A 466 -39.99 -2.25 -2.46
C VAL A 466 -40.77 -2.50 -3.75
N LYS A 467 -40.92 -1.45 -4.57
CA LYS A 467 -41.57 -1.61 -5.89
C LYS A 467 -40.61 -2.31 -6.83
N GLU A 468 -40.87 -3.61 -7.02
CA GLU A 468 -40.52 -4.45 -8.17
C GLU A 468 -39.34 -3.97 -9.02
N GLY A 469 -38.15 -4.51 -8.71
CA GLY A 469 -37.06 -4.54 -9.67
C GLY A 469 -37.49 -5.27 -10.95
N TYR A 470 -37.14 -4.71 -12.10
CA TYR A 470 -37.57 -5.17 -13.42
C TYR A 470 -37.12 -6.62 -13.68
N SER A 471 -38.06 -7.53 -13.97
CA SER A 471 -37.75 -8.96 -14.19
C SER A 471 -36.94 -9.19 -15.49
N PRO A 472 -35.74 -9.82 -15.44
CA PRO A 472 -34.88 -10.00 -16.60
C PRO A 472 -35.17 -11.29 -17.39
N HIS A 473 -36.44 -11.54 -17.73
CA HIS A 473 -36.84 -12.70 -18.55
C HIS A 473 -37.78 -12.34 -19.70
N GLN A 474 -37.23 -11.66 -20.73
CA GLN A 474 -37.63 -11.92 -22.12
C GLN A 474 -36.54 -11.49 -23.11
N GLN A 475 -36.15 -12.43 -23.98
CA GLN A 475 -35.15 -12.21 -25.03
C GLN A 475 -35.75 -11.35 -26.16
N ASN A 476 -35.05 -10.32 -26.63
CA ASN A 476 -34.93 -10.05 -28.07
C ASN A 476 -33.80 -9.07 -28.46
N LYS A 477 -33.40 -9.15 -29.73
CA LYS A 477 -32.21 -8.51 -30.34
C LYS A 477 -32.33 -6.98 -30.50
N PRO A 478 -31.19 -6.26 -30.70
CA PRO A 478 -31.12 -4.82 -30.46
C PRO A 478 -31.65 -3.96 -31.62
N ALA A 479 -32.19 -2.79 -31.26
CA ALA A 479 -32.38 -1.66 -32.17
C ALA A 479 -31.58 -0.46 -31.63
N CYS A 480 -30.54 -0.05 -32.37
CA CYS A 480 -29.77 1.17 -32.08
C CYS A 480 -30.41 2.36 -32.80
N PRO A 481 -30.70 3.47 -32.11
CA PRO A 481 -30.89 4.77 -32.74
C PRO A 481 -29.58 5.57 -32.67
N THR A 482 -28.96 5.74 -33.83
CA THR A 482 -27.84 6.67 -34.05
C THR A 482 -28.30 8.12 -33.87
N LEU A 483 -27.50 8.94 -33.18
CA LEU A 483 -27.52 10.38 -33.35
C LEU A 483 -26.09 10.94 -33.41
N TYR A 484 -25.88 11.72 -34.47
CA TYR A 484 -24.60 12.20 -34.97
C TYR A 484 -23.86 13.12 -33.99
N CYS A 485 -22.53 13.02 -33.98
CA CYS A 485 -21.70 14.20 -34.22
C CYS A 485 -20.46 13.79 -35.05
N SER A 486 -20.18 14.54 -36.12
CA SER A 486 -19.13 14.23 -37.09
C SER A 486 -18.10 15.35 -37.15
N ILE A 487 -16.82 15.01 -37.25
CA ILE A 487 -15.77 15.76 -37.98
C ILE A 487 -14.55 14.82 -38.16
N PRO A 488 -13.85 14.82 -39.31
CA PRO A 488 -12.96 13.73 -39.69
C PRO A 488 -11.46 14.01 -39.46
N ILE A 489 -10.69 12.94 -39.25
CA ILE A 489 -9.22 12.93 -39.38
C ILE A 489 -8.86 11.91 -40.48
N PRO A 490 -8.10 12.29 -41.54
CA PRO A 490 -7.80 11.40 -42.66
C PRO A 490 -6.62 10.46 -42.38
N ALA A 491 -6.68 9.26 -42.97
CA ALA A 491 -5.58 8.30 -43.06
C ALA A 491 -5.28 7.99 -44.57
N PRO A 492 -4.31 7.13 -44.94
CA PRO A 492 -3.00 7.61 -45.38
C PRO A 492 -2.69 7.35 -46.86
N SER A 493 -1.80 8.16 -47.45
CA SER A 493 -1.41 8.06 -48.88
C SER A 493 -0.04 7.40 -49.11
N ARG A 494 -0.08 6.09 -49.28
CA ARG A 494 0.50 5.29 -50.39
C ARG A 494 1.90 5.59 -51.00
N VAL A 495 2.66 4.48 -51.13
CA VAL A 495 3.47 4.03 -52.30
C VAL A 495 4.90 4.58 -52.45
N PHE A 496 5.88 3.66 -52.40
CA PHE A 496 6.71 3.30 -53.57
C PHE A 496 7.23 1.85 -53.46
N SER A 497 7.61 1.26 -54.60
CA SER A 497 7.86 -0.18 -54.78
C SER A 497 9.07 -0.48 -55.68
N SER A 498 9.92 -1.44 -55.30
CA SER A 498 10.81 -2.24 -56.17
C SER A 498 11.52 -3.29 -55.29
N GLN A 499 11.28 -4.60 -55.37
CA GLN A 499 11.63 -5.58 -56.42
C GLN A 499 13.13 -5.93 -56.57
N HIS A 500 13.41 -7.24 -56.41
CA HIS A 500 14.62 -8.00 -56.79
C HIS A 500 15.94 -7.68 -56.02
N ALA A 501 16.88 -8.61 -55.80
CA ALA A 501 17.00 -10.01 -56.25
C ALA A 501 17.61 -10.95 -55.17
N SER A 502 17.58 -12.25 -55.45
CA SER A 502 18.22 -13.35 -54.70
C SER A 502 19.73 -13.45 -54.93
N HIS A 503 20.50 -13.95 -53.94
CA HIS A 503 21.30 -15.19 -54.09
C HIS A 503 21.97 -15.69 -52.79
N ASP A 504 21.87 -17.01 -52.63
CA ASP A 504 22.70 -18.02 -51.96
C ASP A 504 23.86 -17.70 -50.97
N GLN A 505 23.80 -18.45 -49.86
CA GLN A 505 24.84 -19.32 -49.24
C GLN A 505 26.24 -18.76 -48.91
N ILE A 506 26.68 -18.96 -47.66
CA ILE A 506 27.59 -20.05 -47.21
C ILE A 506 27.91 -19.83 -45.72
N SER A 507 27.85 -20.89 -44.91
CA SER A 507 28.40 -20.92 -43.54
C SER A 507 29.79 -21.57 -43.56
N PRO A 508 30.68 -21.25 -42.61
CA PRO A 508 31.10 -22.34 -41.72
C PRO A 508 31.22 -21.99 -40.23
N ARG A 509 31.22 -23.06 -39.42
CA ARG A 509 31.32 -23.10 -37.94
C ARG A 509 32.77 -22.99 -37.40
N ALA A 510 32.82 -22.75 -36.08
CA ALA A 510 33.84 -23.10 -35.07
C ALA A 510 35.04 -22.12 -34.94
N SER A 511 35.51 -21.76 -33.74
CA SER A 511 35.70 -22.56 -32.52
C SER A 511 35.89 -21.73 -31.23
N SER A 512 35.90 -22.41 -30.07
CA SER A 512 36.41 -21.97 -28.75
C SER A 512 37.91 -21.54 -28.80
N THR A 513 38.53 -20.81 -27.85
CA THR A 513 38.36 -20.65 -26.38
C THR A 513 39.13 -19.35 -25.92
N PRO A 514 39.09 -18.89 -24.65
CA PRO A 514 39.39 -17.49 -24.27
C PRO A 514 40.86 -17.18 -23.90
N VAL A 515 41.22 -15.88 -23.93
CA VAL A 515 42.41 -15.29 -23.27
C VAL A 515 42.05 -13.89 -22.75
N GLU A 516 42.30 -13.64 -21.46
CA GLU A 516 42.19 -12.30 -20.86
C GLU A 516 43.39 -11.40 -21.24
N GLN A 517 43.12 -10.12 -21.49
CA GLN A 517 44.13 -9.05 -21.50
C GLN A 517 43.58 -7.79 -20.83
N PRO A 518 44.41 -6.97 -20.17
CA PRO A 518 43.95 -5.75 -19.51
C PRO A 518 43.49 -4.73 -20.54
N HIS A 519 42.19 -4.40 -20.53
CA HIS A 519 41.61 -3.44 -21.46
C HIS A 519 42.21 -2.03 -21.27
N GLN A 520 42.96 -1.55 -22.28
CA GLN A 520 43.21 -0.12 -22.41
C GLN A 520 41.89 0.61 -22.67
N LEU A 521 41.58 1.61 -21.83
CA LEU A 521 40.39 2.44 -22.00
C LEU A 521 40.37 3.11 -23.39
N PRO A 522 39.21 3.12 -24.08
CA PRO A 522 39.12 3.70 -25.42
C PRO A 522 39.35 5.22 -25.39
N LYS A 523 40.02 5.74 -26.41
CA LYS A 523 40.25 7.18 -26.57
C LYS A 523 38.91 7.90 -26.79
N MET A 524 38.72 9.08 -26.19
CA MET A 524 37.44 9.83 -26.32
C MET A 524 36.99 10.06 -27.77
N GLU A 525 37.90 10.36 -28.69
CA GLU A 525 37.57 10.50 -30.12
C GLU A 525 36.98 9.22 -30.73
N GLU A 526 37.38 8.05 -30.23
CA GLU A 526 36.90 6.75 -30.72
C GLU A 526 35.57 6.37 -30.08
N ALA A 527 35.41 6.60 -28.78
CA ALA A 527 34.14 6.41 -28.07
C ALA A 527 33.03 7.34 -28.64
N MET A 528 33.38 8.59 -28.97
CA MET A 528 32.48 9.49 -29.69
C MET A 528 32.15 8.98 -31.10
N LYS A 529 33.13 8.44 -31.86
CA LYS A 529 32.83 7.86 -33.19
C LYS A 529 31.89 6.67 -33.10
N GLN A 530 32.11 5.74 -32.16
CA GLN A 530 31.20 4.60 -31.95
C GLN A 530 29.77 5.11 -31.69
N HIS A 531 29.61 6.09 -30.79
CA HIS A 531 28.31 6.74 -30.56
C HIS A 531 27.69 7.34 -31.82
N PHE A 532 28.39 8.25 -32.50
CA PHE A 532 27.81 9.04 -33.60
C PHE A 532 27.68 8.28 -34.92
N PHE A 533 28.51 7.27 -35.19
CA PHE A 533 28.51 6.53 -36.47
C PHE A 533 27.92 5.11 -36.40
N HIS A 534 27.75 4.53 -35.20
CA HIS A 534 27.23 3.16 -35.02
C HIS A 534 25.89 3.15 -34.27
N HIS A 535 25.73 3.81 -33.11
CA HIS A 535 24.49 3.78 -32.31
C HIS A 535 23.37 4.72 -32.81
N GLY A 536 23.31 4.98 -34.12
CA GLY A 536 22.30 5.82 -34.78
C GLY A 536 21.73 5.23 -36.07
N LYS A 537 21.88 3.92 -36.28
CA LYS A 537 21.42 3.18 -37.48
C LYS A 537 20.36 2.14 -37.09
N PRO A 538 19.52 1.66 -38.04
CA PRO A 538 18.48 0.68 -37.74
C PRO A 538 19.01 -0.69 -37.29
N ASP A 539 20.22 -1.05 -37.72
CA ASP A 539 20.77 -2.41 -37.59
C ASP A 539 21.71 -2.61 -36.38
N THR A 540 21.70 -1.69 -35.41
CA THR A 540 22.63 -1.71 -34.27
C THR A 540 22.10 -2.53 -33.11
N ASP A 541 22.95 -3.36 -32.50
CA ASP A 541 22.60 -4.17 -31.33
C ASP A 541 22.16 -3.28 -30.15
N PRO A 542 20.94 -3.46 -29.60
CA PRO A 542 20.47 -2.67 -28.45
C PRO A 542 21.37 -2.76 -27.22
N SER A 543 22.02 -3.91 -26.98
CA SER A 543 22.85 -4.15 -25.81
C SER A 543 24.16 -3.36 -25.80
N GLU A 544 24.67 -2.96 -26.96
CA GLU A 544 25.81 -2.04 -27.05
C GLU A 544 25.39 -0.60 -26.74
N ALA A 545 24.19 -0.19 -27.18
CA ALA A 545 23.66 1.14 -26.91
C ALA A 545 23.40 1.38 -25.42
N GLU A 546 23.00 0.35 -24.66
CA GLU A 546 22.83 0.41 -23.20
C GLU A 546 24.14 0.70 -22.45
N LYS A 547 25.29 0.27 -22.99
CA LYS A 547 26.63 0.50 -22.40
C LYS A 547 27.26 1.82 -22.83
N CYS A 548 26.66 2.55 -23.77
CA CYS A 548 27.19 3.81 -24.26
C CYS A 548 26.70 5.00 -23.40
N HIS A 549 27.61 5.67 -22.68
CA HIS A 549 27.29 6.87 -21.88
C HIS A 549 26.52 7.95 -22.66
N TRP A 550 26.84 8.18 -23.93
CA TRP A 550 26.13 9.18 -24.74
C TRP A 550 24.73 8.73 -25.17
N CYS A 551 24.46 7.43 -25.28
CA CYS A 551 23.11 6.89 -25.47
C CYS A 551 22.30 7.03 -24.18
N GLN A 552 22.87 6.64 -23.03
CA GLN A 552 22.27 6.81 -21.70
C GLN A 552 21.90 8.29 -21.46
N ILE A 553 22.85 9.21 -21.63
CA ILE A 553 22.62 10.65 -21.50
C ILE A 553 21.55 11.19 -22.46
N ARG A 554 21.42 10.62 -23.67
CA ARG A 554 20.42 11.03 -24.67
C ARG A 554 19.02 10.49 -24.41
N SER A 555 18.88 9.41 -23.64
CA SER A 555 17.56 8.88 -23.29
C SER A 555 16.82 9.78 -22.28
N PHE A 556 17.57 10.57 -21.49
CA PHE A 556 17.03 11.49 -20.50
C PHE A 556 16.04 12.48 -21.12
N LYS A 557 14.82 12.53 -20.58
CA LYS A 557 13.69 13.35 -21.09
C LYS A 557 14.06 14.82 -21.31
N THR A 558 14.92 15.38 -20.46
CA THR A 558 15.36 16.78 -20.49
C THR A 558 16.47 17.05 -21.52
N HIS A 559 17.21 16.05 -21.99
CA HIS A 559 18.43 16.23 -22.80
C HIS A 559 18.23 17.08 -24.06
N LYS A 560 17.09 16.92 -24.75
CA LYS A 560 16.79 17.67 -25.99
C LYS A 560 16.69 19.18 -25.79
N LYS A 561 16.33 19.64 -24.58
CA LYS A 561 16.21 21.06 -24.21
C LYS A 561 17.41 21.54 -23.39
N LEU A 562 17.91 20.66 -22.52
CA LEU A 562 18.92 20.93 -21.51
C LEU A 562 20.00 19.82 -21.59
N PRO A 563 20.85 19.88 -22.64
CA PRO A 563 21.80 18.81 -22.93
C PRO A 563 22.83 18.66 -21.80
N ILE A 564 23.21 17.41 -21.55
CA ILE A 564 24.45 17.07 -20.86
C ILE A 564 25.49 16.78 -21.94
N THR A 565 26.66 17.40 -21.83
CA THR A 565 27.80 17.16 -22.74
C THR A 565 29.00 16.67 -21.94
N ILE A 566 29.85 15.87 -22.56
CA ILE A 566 31.15 15.45 -22.01
C ILE A 566 32.23 16.03 -22.94
N VAL A 567 33.19 16.76 -22.39
CA VAL A 567 34.30 17.36 -23.15
C VAL A 567 35.65 17.08 -22.50
N ASN A 568 36.67 16.81 -23.32
CA ASN A 568 38.05 16.70 -22.86
C ASN A 568 38.93 17.67 -23.66
N GLU A 569 38.92 18.93 -23.21
CA GLU A 569 39.66 20.06 -23.84
C GLU A 569 41.00 20.37 -23.14
N ALA A 570 41.46 19.47 -22.26
CA ALA A 570 42.66 19.68 -21.45
C ALA A 570 43.95 19.67 -22.29
N LYS A 571 44.29 20.83 -22.88
CA LYS A 571 45.52 21.03 -23.65
C LYS A 571 46.75 20.67 -22.81
N GLY A 572 47.42 19.58 -23.18
CA GLY A 572 48.65 19.11 -22.55
C GLY A 572 48.50 17.86 -21.68
N ASP A 573 47.30 17.31 -21.52
CA ASP A 573 47.15 15.97 -20.91
C ASP A 573 47.26 14.89 -22.00
N GLU A 574 48.29 14.05 -21.93
CA GLU A 574 48.46 12.91 -22.85
C GLU A 574 47.42 11.81 -22.58
N ARG A 575 46.73 11.86 -21.44
CA ARG A 575 45.69 10.92 -21.06
C ARG A 575 44.38 11.29 -21.75
N LYS A 576 44.14 10.67 -22.91
CA LYS A 576 42.84 10.68 -23.63
C LYS A 576 41.75 9.87 -22.90
N GLU A 577 41.63 10.07 -21.59
CA GLU A 577 40.70 9.40 -20.68
C GLU A 577 39.24 9.61 -21.08
N VAL A 578 38.47 8.53 -20.98
CA VAL A 578 37.00 8.53 -20.95
C VAL A 578 36.53 8.30 -19.50
N LEU A 579 35.24 8.52 -19.24
CA LEU A 579 34.62 8.03 -18.00
C LEU A 579 34.75 6.50 -17.92
N ASN A 580 34.76 5.96 -16.70
CA ASN A 580 34.82 4.51 -16.46
C ASN A 580 33.72 3.80 -17.28
N PRO A 581 34.03 2.85 -18.18
CA PRO A 581 33.02 2.16 -19.00
C PRO A 581 31.93 1.43 -18.20
N ASP A 582 32.24 1.03 -16.97
CA ASP A 582 31.28 0.37 -16.07
C ASP A 582 30.34 1.35 -15.35
N PHE A 583 30.56 2.67 -15.50
CA PHE A 583 29.68 3.69 -14.92
C PHE A 583 28.37 3.80 -15.72
N LYS A 584 27.24 4.00 -15.04
CA LYS A 584 25.92 4.13 -15.67
C LYS A 584 25.27 5.47 -15.37
N PHE A 585 24.93 6.22 -16.41
CA PHE A 585 24.11 7.42 -16.27
C PHE A 585 22.63 7.07 -16.00
N ILE A 586 22.09 7.63 -14.91
CA ILE A 586 20.68 7.48 -14.49
C ILE A 586 20.01 8.86 -14.33
N ASP A 587 18.69 8.94 -14.53
CA ASP A 587 17.90 10.19 -14.39
C ASP A 587 17.02 10.24 -13.13
N HIS A 588 17.06 9.19 -12.32
CA HIS A 588 16.46 9.06 -11.00
C HIS A 588 17.33 8.15 -10.12
N SER A 589 17.25 8.27 -8.79
CA SER A 589 17.93 7.36 -7.86
C SER A 589 17.21 6.01 -7.83
N ILE A 590 17.97 4.94 -7.58
CA ILE A 590 17.48 3.56 -7.62
C ILE A 590 17.68 2.94 -6.23
N PRO A 591 16.63 2.62 -5.46
CA PRO A 591 16.80 1.88 -4.21
C PRO A 591 17.32 0.46 -4.47
N SER A 592 18.20 -0.03 -3.59
CA SER A 592 18.48 -1.46 -3.47
C SER A 592 17.30 -2.20 -2.84
N ASP A 593 17.22 -3.51 -3.02
CA ASP A 593 16.09 -4.34 -2.57
C ASP A 593 15.83 -4.24 -1.04
N ASP A 594 16.88 -3.99 -0.25
CA ASP A 594 16.80 -3.81 1.21
C ASP A 594 16.35 -2.41 1.68
N VAL A 595 16.07 -1.47 0.76
CA VAL A 595 15.62 -0.11 1.09
C VAL A 595 14.10 0.01 0.89
N PRO A 596 13.29 -0.05 1.97
CA PRO A 596 11.84 0.12 1.89
C PRO A 596 11.45 1.54 1.48
N ILE A 597 10.89 1.66 0.27
CA ILE A 597 10.14 2.83 -0.21
C ILE A 597 8.65 2.51 -0.16
N ALA A 598 7.82 3.47 0.24
CA ALA A 598 6.38 3.32 0.28
C ALA A 598 5.80 3.08 -1.12
N GLY A 599 4.96 2.04 -1.23
CA GLY A 599 4.26 1.72 -2.46
C GLY A 599 3.38 2.88 -2.95
N ALA A 600 3.15 2.97 -4.26
CA ALA A 600 2.39 4.07 -4.88
C ALA A 600 0.99 4.32 -4.27
N SER A 601 0.41 3.32 -3.59
CA SER A 601 -0.87 3.40 -2.86
C SER A 601 -0.84 4.14 -1.53
N PHE A 602 0.34 4.35 -0.94
CA PHE A 602 0.52 5.10 0.32
C PHE A 602 0.84 6.58 0.09
N ARG A 603 1.12 6.95 -1.15
CA ARG A 603 1.51 8.30 -1.54
C ARG A 603 0.40 9.30 -1.24
N THR A 604 0.69 10.24 -0.35
CA THR A 604 -0.30 11.22 0.10
C THR A 604 0.03 12.57 -0.52
N GLY A 605 -0.78 12.99 -1.50
CA GLY A 605 -0.61 14.24 -2.23
C GLY A 605 -1.78 15.19 -2.03
N CYS A 606 -1.53 16.49 -2.17
CA CYS A 606 -2.54 17.51 -1.85
C CYS A 606 -3.80 17.41 -2.73
N ASN A 607 -4.95 17.75 -2.13
CA ASN A 607 -6.25 17.87 -2.80
C ASN A 607 -6.59 19.31 -3.24
N CYS A 608 -5.57 20.12 -3.54
CA CYS A 608 -5.74 21.52 -3.98
C CYS A 608 -6.55 21.62 -5.27
N ALA A 609 -7.58 22.48 -5.28
CA ALA A 609 -8.47 22.65 -6.44
C ALA A 609 -7.85 23.51 -7.56
N ASP A 610 -6.80 24.28 -7.24
CA ASP A 610 -6.00 25.05 -8.18
C ASP A 610 -4.53 25.09 -7.74
N ASP A 611 -3.64 25.41 -8.68
CA ASP A 611 -2.20 25.45 -8.46
C ASP A 611 -1.76 26.60 -7.51
N GLU A 612 -2.57 27.65 -7.32
CA GLU A 612 -2.22 28.74 -6.41
C GLU A 612 -2.38 28.33 -4.95
N GLN A 613 -3.33 27.44 -4.63
CA GLN A 613 -3.51 26.89 -3.28
C GLN A 613 -2.24 26.18 -2.77
N CYS A 614 -1.44 25.60 -3.66
CA CYS A 614 -0.13 25.00 -3.36
C CYS A 614 0.95 26.00 -2.90
N MET A 615 0.63 27.29 -2.76
CA MET A 615 1.50 28.30 -2.15
C MET A 615 1.23 28.54 -0.66
N TYR A 616 0.07 28.09 -0.17
CA TYR A 616 -0.49 28.48 1.13
C TYR A 616 -0.61 27.31 2.11
N SER A 617 -0.86 27.63 3.38
CA SER A 617 -1.12 26.69 4.49
C SER A 617 -2.39 25.83 4.36
N THR A 618 -3.03 25.82 3.19
CA THR A 618 -4.16 24.94 2.83
C THR A 618 -3.73 23.76 1.97
N CYS A 619 -2.47 23.73 1.55
CA CYS A 619 -1.89 22.63 0.79
C CYS A 619 -1.23 21.63 1.74
N GLU A 620 -1.79 20.42 1.82
CA GLU A 620 -1.32 19.30 2.66
C GLU A 620 0.20 19.05 2.53
N CYS A 621 0.77 19.18 1.32
CA CYS A 621 2.22 19.05 1.08
C CYS A 621 3.08 20.13 1.77
N LEU A 622 2.48 21.13 2.43
CA LEU A 622 3.15 22.20 3.16
C LEU A 622 2.78 22.20 4.66
N ASP A 623 2.14 21.15 5.17
CA ASP A 623 1.66 21.11 6.55
C ASP A 623 2.81 21.16 7.57
N GLU A 624 3.88 20.39 7.35
CA GLU A 624 5.09 20.39 8.21
C GLU A 624 5.91 21.70 8.13
N MET A 625 5.63 22.60 7.18
CA MET A 625 6.37 23.86 7.03
C MET A 625 5.87 24.96 7.99
N ALA A 626 6.81 25.76 8.50
CA ALA A 626 6.48 26.99 9.21
C ALA A 626 5.85 28.05 8.28
N PRO A 627 4.97 28.94 8.80
CA PRO A 627 4.46 30.08 8.03
C PRO A 627 5.59 31.07 7.69
N ASP A 628 5.47 31.76 6.56
CA ASP A 628 6.50 32.72 6.15
C ASP A 628 6.52 33.97 7.05
N SER A 629 7.67 34.28 7.64
CA SER A 629 7.85 35.37 8.61
C SER A 629 7.86 36.76 7.98
N ASP A 630 8.04 36.83 6.66
CA ASP A 630 8.31 38.08 5.94
C ASP A 630 7.02 38.85 5.57
N GLU A 631 5.84 38.34 5.90
CA GLU A 631 4.56 39.08 5.87
C GLU A 631 4.24 39.69 7.25
N ASP A 632 4.66 40.95 7.49
CA ASP A 632 4.30 41.84 8.62
C ASP A 632 3.48 41.19 9.75
N MET A 633 4.15 40.41 10.60
CA MET A 633 3.58 39.81 11.81
C MET A 633 3.43 40.87 12.90
N SER A 634 2.48 41.79 12.72
CA SER A 634 1.90 42.52 13.84
C SER A 634 1.24 41.53 14.80
N ASP A 635 1.35 41.73 16.12
CA ASP A 635 0.74 40.87 17.17
C ASP A 635 -0.81 40.79 17.16
N ALA A 636 -1.46 41.28 16.10
CA ALA A 636 -2.88 41.09 15.86
C ALA A 636 -3.15 39.69 15.30
N PRO A 637 -4.14 38.93 15.84
CA PRO A 637 -4.56 37.68 15.22
C PRO A 637 -5.01 37.91 13.78
N PRO A 638 -4.68 37.00 12.84
CA PRO A 638 -4.93 37.23 11.42
C PRO A 638 -6.41 37.52 11.14
N ALA A 639 -6.67 38.60 10.41
CA ALA A 639 -8.01 38.97 10.00
C ALA A 639 -8.70 37.79 9.29
N ARG A 640 -9.96 37.51 9.64
CA ARG A 640 -10.74 36.37 9.13
C ARG A 640 -10.62 36.29 7.60
N GLY A 641 -9.93 35.25 7.12
CA GLY A 641 -9.77 34.95 5.68
C GLY A 641 -8.40 35.24 5.07
N ARG A 642 -7.42 35.78 5.81
CA ARG A 642 -6.04 35.90 5.29
C ARG A 642 -5.42 34.51 5.13
N ARG A 643 -5.06 34.12 3.90
CA ARG A 643 -4.32 32.88 3.61
C ARG A 643 -2.85 33.08 3.95
N ILE A 644 -2.23 32.14 4.66
CA ILE A 644 -0.82 32.24 5.09
C ILE A 644 0.05 31.53 4.05
N GLN A 645 1.07 32.20 3.50
CA GLN A 645 2.02 31.56 2.59
C GLN A 645 2.99 30.63 3.34
N LYS A 646 3.29 29.47 2.75
CA LYS A 646 4.24 28.48 3.30
C LYS A 646 5.27 27.96 2.28
N PHE A 647 5.03 28.13 0.99
CA PHE A 647 5.91 27.58 -0.06
C PHE A 647 7.28 28.30 -0.12
N GLN A 648 8.30 27.54 -0.52
CA GLN A 648 9.72 27.93 -0.37
C GLN A 648 10.31 28.71 -1.55
N TYR A 649 9.56 28.92 -2.63
CA TYR A 649 10.02 29.56 -3.86
C TYR A 649 9.47 30.98 -4.00
N TYR A 650 9.99 31.79 -4.93
CA TYR A 650 9.25 32.97 -5.40
C TYR A 650 8.20 32.53 -6.44
N HIS A 651 6.96 33.02 -6.35
CA HIS A 651 5.89 32.64 -7.29
C HIS A 651 5.78 33.55 -8.52
N SER A 652 6.32 34.77 -8.45
CA SER A 652 6.05 35.80 -9.45
C SER A 652 7.28 36.69 -9.74
N GLY A 653 7.19 37.46 -10.83
CA GLY A 653 8.26 38.33 -11.29
C GLY A 653 9.48 37.59 -11.86
N THR A 654 10.60 38.30 -11.99
CA THR A 654 11.85 37.78 -12.57
C THR A 654 12.55 36.72 -11.71
N LYS A 655 12.06 36.47 -10.50
CA LYS A 655 12.57 35.45 -9.57
C LYS A 655 11.70 34.18 -9.53
N ALA A 656 10.62 34.09 -10.30
CA ALA A 656 9.69 32.96 -10.22
C ALA A 656 10.41 31.61 -10.37
N GLY A 657 10.16 30.68 -9.43
CA GLY A 657 10.82 29.37 -9.37
C GLY A 657 12.22 29.36 -8.72
N LEU A 658 12.78 30.51 -8.33
CA LEU A 658 13.98 30.55 -7.50
C LEU A 658 13.62 30.31 -6.02
N LEU A 659 14.48 29.59 -5.29
CA LEU A 659 14.37 29.34 -3.86
C LEU A 659 14.53 30.66 -3.08
N LYS A 660 13.67 30.89 -2.07
CA LYS A 660 13.71 32.09 -1.21
C LYS A 660 15.03 32.14 -0.44
N SER A 661 15.56 33.36 -0.24
CA SER A 661 16.83 33.56 0.49
C SER A 661 16.78 33.00 1.91
N ARG A 662 15.65 33.15 2.62
CA ARG A 662 15.42 32.57 3.96
C ARG A 662 15.74 31.07 4.01
N ILE A 663 15.38 30.32 2.96
CA ILE A 663 15.62 28.87 2.87
C ILE A 663 17.08 28.59 2.48
N LEU A 664 17.62 29.31 1.49
CA LEU A 664 19.02 29.17 1.03
C LEU A 664 20.03 29.32 2.18
N ASP A 665 19.73 30.25 3.09
CA ASP A 665 20.57 30.62 4.22
C ASP A 665 20.22 29.81 5.50
N SER A 666 19.36 28.77 5.41
CA SER A 666 18.93 27.88 6.51
C SER A 666 19.34 26.40 6.33
N ARG A 667 18.93 25.50 7.24
CA ARG A 667 18.97 24.04 7.04
C ARG A 667 17.55 23.42 6.99
N GLU A 668 16.52 24.20 6.69
CA GLU A 668 15.15 23.70 6.51
C GLU A 668 15.07 22.78 5.27
N PRO A 669 14.36 21.65 5.34
CA PRO A 669 14.06 20.85 4.17
C PRO A 669 12.99 21.54 3.31
N ILE A 670 12.98 21.21 2.01
CA ILE A 670 12.04 21.71 1.02
C ILE A 670 10.92 20.68 0.86
N TYR A 671 9.64 21.07 0.93
CA TYR A 671 8.51 20.17 0.69
C TYR A 671 7.77 20.58 -0.58
N GLU A 672 7.69 19.65 -1.53
CA GLU A 672 7.08 19.88 -2.83
C GLU A 672 5.87 18.98 -3.08
N CYS A 673 5.01 19.43 -3.99
CA CYS A 673 4.01 18.55 -4.57
C CYS A 673 4.67 17.49 -5.48
N HIS A 674 3.97 16.38 -5.67
CA HIS A 674 4.43 15.19 -6.36
C HIS A 674 3.30 14.51 -7.13
N ASP A 675 3.56 13.34 -7.70
CA ASP A 675 2.65 12.74 -8.68
C ASP A 675 1.41 12.07 -8.09
N GLY A 676 1.31 11.99 -6.76
CA GLY A 676 0.06 11.70 -6.06
C GLY A 676 -0.84 12.92 -5.82
N CYS A 677 -0.37 14.15 -6.09
CA CYS A 677 -1.16 15.38 -5.87
C CYS A 677 -2.15 15.66 -7.01
N SER A 678 -3.32 16.23 -6.67
CA SER A 678 -4.31 16.70 -7.65
C SER A 678 -3.85 17.93 -8.45
N CYS A 679 -2.89 18.70 -7.91
CA CYS A 679 -2.36 19.90 -8.56
C CYS A 679 -1.55 19.58 -9.82
N SER A 680 -1.57 20.48 -10.78
CA SER A 680 -1.01 20.24 -12.11
C SER A 680 0.52 20.14 -12.10
N LYS A 681 1.11 19.60 -13.18
CA LYS A 681 2.56 19.65 -13.39
C LYS A 681 3.14 21.08 -13.46
N ASN A 682 2.29 22.09 -13.68
CA ASN A 682 2.64 23.51 -13.66
C ASN A 682 2.51 24.16 -12.26
N CYS A 683 2.13 23.41 -11.23
CA CYS A 683 2.06 23.88 -9.84
C CYS A 683 3.36 24.58 -9.38
N PRO A 684 3.29 25.77 -8.77
CA PRO A 684 4.47 26.52 -8.32
C PRO A 684 5.32 25.77 -7.30
N ASN A 685 4.74 24.80 -6.57
CA ASN A 685 5.42 23.96 -5.59
C ASN A 685 6.01 22.65 -6.20
N ARG A 686 6.45 22.70 -7.47
CA ARG A 686 7.10 21.60 -8.21
C ARG A 686 8.33 22.10 -8.97
N VAL A 687 9.38 22.55 -8.28
CA VAL A 687 10.62 23.02 -8.94
C VAL A 687 11.60 21.87 -9.12
N VAL A 688 11.84 21.06 -8.08
CA VAL A 688 12.75 19.92 -8.11
C VAL A 688 12.12 18.71 -8.82
N GLU A 689 10.82 18.45 -8.61
CA GLU A 689 10.08 17.34 -9.27
C GLU A 689 10.20 17.35 -10.79
N ARG A 690 10.20 18.54 -11.41
CA ARG A 690 10.31 18.71 -12.87
C ARG A 690 11.66 18.28 -13.45
N GLY A 691 12.65 18.04 -12.60
CA GLY A 691 14.02 17.69 -12.98
C GLY A 691 14.85 18.90 -13.43
N ARG A 692 16.11 18.62 -13.81
CA ARG A 692 17.14 19.59 -14.19
C ARG A 692 16.62 20.79 -14.98
N THR A 693 16.99 22.01 -14.57
CA THR A 693 16.57 23.27 -15.25
C THR A 693 17.64 23.87 -16.17
N VAL A 694 18.88 23.39 -16.10
CA VAL A 694 20.03 23.94 -16.84
C VAL A 694 20.73 22.91 -17.74
N PRO A 695 21.37 23.30 -18.86
CA PRO A 695 22.34 22.43 -19.54
C PRO A 695 23.58 22.21 -18.65
N LEU A 696 24.25 21.07 -18.80
CA LEU A 696 25.47 20.75 -18.04
C LEU A 696 26.59 20.24 -18.96
N GLN A 697 27.83 20.50 -18.55
CA GLN A 697 29.02 20.03 -19.25
C GLN A 697 29.99 19.40 -18.26
N ILE A 698 30.16 18.08 -18.37
CA ILE A 698 31.20 17.32 -17.69
C ILE A 698 32.51 17.60 -18.43
N PHE A 699 33.55 18.02 -17.71
CA PHE A 699 34.84 18.38 -18.27
C PHE A 699 35.99 17.88 -17.39
N ARG A 700 37.20 17.76 -17.96
CA ARG A 700 38.39 17.37 -17.18
C ARG A 700 38.98 18.59 -16.46
N THR A 701 39.06 18.53 -15.13
CA THR A 701 39.76 19.55 -14.32
C THR A 701 41.27 19.31 -14.32
N LYS A 702 42.04 20.33 -13.93
CA LYS A 702 43.51 20.26 -13.88
C LYS A 702 44.05 19.27 -12.85
N ASN A 703 43.36 19.06 -11.74
CA ASN A 703 43.90 18.37 -10.55
C ASN A 703 42.86 17.65 -9.67
N ARG A 704 41.57 17.69 -10.01
CA ARG A 704 40.45 17.13 -9.21
C ARG A 704 39.64 16.07 -10.00
N GLY A 705 40.24 15.45 -11.02
CA GLY A 705 39.54 14.50 -11.88
C GLY A 705 38.54 15.18 -12.83
N TRP A 706 37.36 14.60 -12.99
CA TRP A 706 36.25 15.21 -13.73
C TRP A 706 35.60 16.34 -12.91
N GLY A 707 34.92 17.25 -13.60
CA GLY A 707 34.24 18.42 -13.04
C GLY A 707 32.97 18.71 -13.84
N VAL A 708 32.07 19.51 -13.29
CA VAL A 708 30.87 20.00 -14.01
C VAL A 708 30.92 21.52 -14.12
N LYS A 709 30.52 22.05 -15.27
CA LYS A 709 30.24 23.48 -15.48
C LYS A 709 28.92 23.65 -16.24
N CYS A 710 28.29 24.81 -16.12
CA CYS A 710 27.10 25.14 -16.90
C CYS A 710 27.47 26.09 -18.05
N PRO A 711 27.05 25.84 -19.31
CA PRO A 711 27.35 26.73 -20.44
C PRO A 711 26.45 27.98 -20.49
N VAL A 712 25.58 28.20 -19.50
CA VAL A 712 24.74 29.40 -19.36
C VAL A 712 24.83 29.93 -17.92
N ASP A 713 24.43 31.19 -17.71
CA ASP A 713 24.38 31.79 -16.37
C ASP A 713 23.31 31.09 -15.49
N ILE A 714 23.62 30.89 -14.22
CA ILE A 714 22.71 30.39 -13.18
C ILE A 714 22.46 31.51 -12.16
N LYS A 715 21.22 31.66 -11.68
CA LYS A 715 20.85 32.67 -10.67
C LYS A 715 20.87 32.13 -9.23
N LYS A 716 21.15 33.00 -8.24
CA LYS A 716 20.97 32.66 -6.81
C LYS A 716 19.55 32.11 -6.59
N GLY A 717 19.44 30.94 -5.98
CA GLY A 717 18.19 30.22 -5.75
C GLY A 717 17.72 29.34 -6.90
N GLN A 718 18.44 29.25 -8.02
CA GLN A 718 18.03 28.38 -9.12
C GLN A 718 18.37 26.92 -8.82
N PHE A 719 17.38 26.03 -9.02
CA PHE A 719 17.58 24.58 -8.98
C PHE A 719 18.43 24.12 -10.16
N VAL A 720 19.52 23.41 -9.89
CA VAL A 720 20.45 22.92 -10.91
C VAL A 720 20.01 21.53 -11.37
N ASP A 721 20.26 20.50 -10.55
CA ASP A 721 19.88 19.10 -10.77
C ASP A 721 19.93 18.35 -9.41
N LYS A 722 19.52 17.09 -9.35
CA LYS A 722 19.63 16.25 -8.14
C LYS A 722 20.97 15.52 -8.07
N TYR A 723 21.50 15.29 -6.86
CA TYR A 723 22.48 14.24 -6.64
C TYR A 723 21.74 12.89 -6.65
N LEU A 724 22.20 11.96 -7.49
CA LEU A 724 21.53 10.67 -7.74
C LEU A 724 22.49 9.52 -7.45
N GLY A 725 21.95 8.34 -7.20
CA GLY A 725 22.74 7.13 -6.99
C GLY A 725 21.89 5.90 -6.75
N GLU A 726 22.57 4.81 -6.40
CA GLU A 726 21.94 3.67 -5.74
C GLU A 726 21.63 4.08 -4.28
N ILE A 727 20.40 3.89 -3.79
CA ILE A 727 20.07 4.14 -2.38
C ILE A 727 20.24 2.84 -1.63
N ILE A 728 21.15 2.80 -0.66
CA ILE A 728 21.59 1.60 0.06
C ILE A 728 21.45 1.75 1.57
N THR A 729 21.49 0.64 2.29
CA THR A 729 21.54 0.62 3.76
C THR A 729 22.87 1.15 4.28
N SER A 730 22.89 1.74 5.48
CA SER A 730 24.14 2.19 6.11
C SER A 730 25.08 1.01 6.43
N GLU A 731 24.57 -0.22 6.56
CA GLU A 731 25.38 -1.44 6.66
C GLU A 731 26.12 -1.73 5.35
N GLU A 732 25.43 -1.71 4.21
CA GLU A 732 26.03 -1.87 2.88
C GLU A 732 27.01 -0.74 2.55
N ALA A 733 26.68 0.50 2.92
CA ALA A 733 27.58 1.64 2.80
C ALA A 733 28.85 1.48 3.64
N ASN A 734 28.75 0.95 4.86
CA ASN A 734 29.89 0.62 5.71
C ASN A 734 30.74 -0.51 5.12
N ARG A 735 30.12 -1.54 4.52
CA ARG A 735 30.83 -2.60 3.79
C ARG A 735 31.63 -2.04 2.61
N ARG A 736 31.00 -1.19 1.78
CA ARG A 736 31.67 -0.50 0.65
C ARG A 736 32.81 0.40 1.12
N ARG A 737 32.64 1.16 2.22
CA ARG A 737 33.72 1.96 2.84
C ARG A 737 34.90 1.10 3.29
N ALA A 738 34.64 -0.04 3.93
CA ALA A 738 35.69 -0.95 4.39
C ALA A 738 36.48 -1.54 3.21
N GLU A 739 35.80 -1.97 2.14
CA GLU A 739 36.44 -2.50 0.93
C GLU A 739 37.25 -1.44 0.16
N SER A 740 36.74 -0.20 0.10
CA SER A 740 37.48 0.94 -0.48
C SER A 740 38.77 1.21 0.31
N THR A 741 38.68 1.23 1.65
CA THR A 741 39.83 1.40 2.56
C THR A 741 40.87 0.29 2.41
N VAL A 742 40.45 -0.97 2.26
CA VAL A 742 41.35 -2.12 2.04
C VAL A 742 42.01 -2.11 0.66
N SER A 743 41.41 -1.42 -0.32
CA SER A 743 41.93 -1.32 -1.70
C SER A 743 42.69 -0.03 -2.01
N ASP A 744 43.02 0.78 -0.98
CA ASP A 744 43.61 2.13 -1.10
C ASP A 744 42.83 3.09 -2.02
N LYS A 745 41.55 2.80 -2.28
CA LYS A 745 40.63 3.69 -2.99
C LYS A 745 40.06 4.71 -1.99
N LYS A 746 40.24 6.00 -2.29
CA LYS A 746 39.87 7.10 -1.38
C LYS A 746 38.55 7.80 -1.70
N ASP A 747 37.88 7.43 -2.78
CA ASP A 747 36.65 8.06 -3.23
C ASP A 747 35.47 7.10 -2.97
N VAL A 748 34.63 7.41 -1.99
CA VAL A 748 33.34 6.73 -1.78
C VAL A 748 32.26 7.80 -1.92
N TYR A 749 31.43 7.68 -2.97
CA TYR A 749 30.51 8.73 -3.41
C TYR A 749 29.18 8.67 -2.65
N LEU A 750 29.27 8.57 -1.32
CA LEU A 750 28.16 8.32 -0.41
C LEU A 750 27.66 9.62 0.22
N PHE A 751 26.33 9.82 0.17
CA PHE A 751 25.64 10.86 0.92
C PHE A 751 24.57 10.25 1.82
N ALA A 752 24.68 10.47 3.13
CA ALA A 752 23.66 10.03 4.09
C ALA A 752 22.37 10.84 3.95
N LEU A 753 21.23 10.16 4.07
CA LEU A 753 19.88 10.74 4.11
C LEU A 753 19.45 10.97 5.57
N ASP A 754 20.33 11.58 6.36
CA ASP A 754 20.19 11.75 7.82
C ASP A 754 19.25 12.88 8.25
N LYS A 755 18.77 13.71 7.30
CA LYS A 755 18.00 14.93 7.58
C LYS A 755 16.78 14.75 8.49
N PHE A 756 16.17 13.56 8.45
CA PHE A 756 14.97 13.22 9.23
C PHE A 756 15.21 12.07 10.23
N SER A 757 16.47 11.68 10.45
CA SER A 757 16.80 10.70 11.49
C SER A 757 16.52 11.28 12.87
N ASP A 758 15.66 10.61 13.62
CA ASP A 758 15.20 11.01 14.94
C ASP A 758 15.04 9.74 15.81
N PRO A 759 15.97 9.50 16.77
CA PRO A 759 15.94 8.34 17.66
C PRO A 759 14.69 8.22 18.54
N ASP A 760 13.98 9.32 18.78
CA ASP A 760 12.78 9.38 19.63
C ASP A 760 11.47 9.33 18.81
N SER A 761 11.56 9.31 17.47
CA SER A 761 10.40 9.29 16.58
C SER A 761 9.51 8.05 16.78
N PRO A 762 8.17 8.18 16.74
CA PRO A 762 7.29 7.01 16.74
C PRO A 762 7.49 6.12 15.50
N ASP A 763 7.94 6.70 14.37
CA ASP A 763 8.21 5.99 13.13
C ASP A 763 9.51 5.17 13.25
N PRO A 764 9.46 3.82 13.10
CA PRO A 764 10.65 2.97 13.10
C PRO A 764 11.67 3.32 12.01
N LEU A 765 11.25 3.86 10.86
CA LEU A 765 12.14 4.21 9.74
C LEU A 765 12.97 5.46 10.02
N LEU A 766 12.44 6.40 10.82
CA LEU A 766 13.15 7.61 11.25
C LEU A 766 14.09 7.33 12.43
N ARG A 767 13.81 6.30 13.24
CA ARG A 767 14.70 5.80 14.30
C ARG A 767 15.84 4.92 13.80
N ALA A 768 15.66 4.29 12.63
CA ALA A 768 16.66 3.43 12.03
C ALA A 768 17.88 4.25 11.55
N PRO A 769 19.06 3.61 11.39
CA PRO A 769 20.20 4.24 10.71
C PRO A 769 19.81 4.76 9.32
N PRO A 770 20.22 5.98 8.93
CA PRO A 770 19.81 6.57 7.66
C PRO A 770 20.36 5.80 6.46
N PHE A 771 19.58 5.77 5.39
CA PHE A 771 20.04 5.27 4.09
C PHE A 771 21.11 6.19 3.49
N GLU A 772 21.87 5.69 2.54
CA GLU A 772 22.93 6.43 1.85
C GLU A 772 22.76 6.35 0.33
N VAL A 773 23.02 7.45 -0.37
CA VAL A 773 23.02 7.50 -1.84
C VAL A 773 24.45 7.29 -2.32
N ASP A 774 24.72 6.13 -2.94
CA ASP A 774 26.00 5.81 -3.56
C ASP A 774 26.01 6.18 -5.05
N GLY A 775 26.81 7.19 -5.39
CA GLY A 775 27.03 7.61 -6.77
C GLY A 775 28.14 6.85 -7.51
N GLU A 776 28.88 5.93 -6.89
CA GLU A 776 30.15 5.41 -7.44
C GLU A 776 29.97 4.76 -8.82
N TRP A 777 29.05 3.80 -8.94
CA TRP A 777 28.83 3.02 -10.16
C TRP A 777 27.69 3.53 -11.04
N MET A 778 26.73 4.25 -10.48
CA MET A 778 25.64 4.85 -11.24
C MET A 778 25.18 6.17 -10.63
N SER A 779 25.02 7.21 -11.46
CA SER A 779 24.57 8.53 -11.02
C SER A 779 24.15 9.42 -12.19
N GLY A 780 23.66 10.62 -11.88
CA GLY A 780 23.53 11.72 -12.82
C GLY A 780 24.87 12.42 -13.10
N PRO A 781 24.86 13.54 -13.84
CA PRO A 781 26.07 14.35 -14.07
C PRO A 781 26.61 14.98 -12.77
N THR A 782 25.79 15.08 -11.73
CA THR A 782 26.04 15.76 -10.46
C THR A 782 27.09 15.09 -9.58
N ARG A 783 27.32 13.78 -9.73
CA ARG A 783 28.44 13.03 -9.12
C ARG A 783 29.79 13.69 -9.35
N PHE A 784 29.99 14.32 -10.52
CA PHE A 784 31.25 14.92 -10.93
C PHE A 784 31.39 16.39 -10.48
N ILE A 785 30.49 16.91 -9.64
CA ILE A 785 30.61 18.26 -9.07
C ILE A 785 31.65 18.22 -7.94
N ASN A 786 32.71 19.01 -8.07
CA ASN A 786 33.83 18.96 -7.13
C ASN A 786 33.59 19.73 -5.82
N HIS A 787 34.32 19.32 -4.79
CA HIS A 787 34.42 20.06 -3.55
C HIS A 787 35.01 21.48 -3.74
N SER A 788 34.45 22.45 -3.03
CA SER A 788 35.05 23.75 -2.75
C SER A 788 34.74 24.23 -1.33
N CYS A 789 35.75 24.75 -0.62
CA CYS A 789 35.56 25.45 0.66
C CYS A 789 35.02 26.89 0.48
N ASP A 790 34.83 27.34 -0.77
CA ASP A 790 34.11 28.56 -1.12
C ASP A 790 33.16 28.19 -2.28
N PRO A 791 32.08 27.44 -2.01
CA PRO A 791 31.24 26.83 -3.03
C PRO A 791 30.33 27.85 -3.73
N ASN A 792 29.75 27.43 -4.86
CA ASN A 792 28.72 28.21 -5.57
C ASN A 792 27.33 27.54 -5.55
N MET A 793 27.25 26.30 -5.08
CA MET A 793 26.00 25.56 -4.84
C MET A 793 25.99 24.91 -3.46
N ARG A 794 24.80 24.47 -3.03
CA ARG A 794 24.56 23.73 -1.80
C ARG A 794 23.47 22.67 -2.01
N ILE A 795 23.54 21.59 -1.25
CA ILE A 795 22.53 20.52 -1.24
C ILE A 795 21.42 20.89 -0.25
N PHE A 796 20.18 20.66 -0.65
CA PHE A 796 18.99 20.76 0.19
C PHE A 796 18.23 19.43 0.12
N ALA A 797 17.81 18.93 1.28
CA ALA A 797 16.89 17.80 1.34
C ALA A 797 15.52 18.26 0.82
N ARG A 798 14.99 17.59 -0.21
CA ARG A 798 13.67 17.83 -0.78
C ARG A 798 12.77 16.61 -0.55
N VAL A 799 11.73 16.81 0.25
CA VAL A 799 10.66 15.84 0.47
C VAL A 799 9.68 15.94 -0.69
N GLY A 800 9.55 14.85 -1.42
CA GLY A 800 8.52 14.69 -2.45
C GLY A 800 7.25 14.08 -1.91
N ASP A 801 7.36 13.09 -1.02
CA ASP A 801 6.25 12.43 -0.36
C ASP A 801 6.51 12.44 1.14
N ALA A 802 5.53 12.85 1.95
CA ALA A 802 5.68 12.94 3.40
C ALA A 802 5.87 11.56 4.05
N VAL A 803 5.37 10.50 3.40
CA VAL A 803 5.52 9.11 3.87
C VAL A 803 6.95 8.59 3.66
N ASP A 804 7.64 9.05 2.62
CA ASP A 804 9.02 8.64 2.28
C ASP A 804 10.06 9.71 2.65
N LYS A 805 9.86 10.50 3.72
CA LYS A 805 10.81 11.57 4.07
C LYS A 805 12.19 11.07 4.50
N HIS A 806 12.30 9.82 4.93
CA HIS A 806 13.58 9.11 5.13
C HIS A 806 14.34 8.82 3.81
N VAL A 807 13.65 8.84 2.67
CA VAL A 807 14.22 8.66 1.31
C VAL A 807 14.00 9.94 0.48
N HIS A 808 14.49 11.06 0.99
CA HIS A 808 14.35 12.38 0.35
C HIS A 808 15.35 12.63 -0.78
N ASP A 809 15.01 13.55 -1.68
CA ASP A 809 15.87 13.99 -2.77
C ASP A 809 17.01 14.90 -2.26
N LEU A 810 18.22 14.72 -2.80
CA LEU A 810 19.35 15.63 -2.58
C LEU A 810 19.41 16.68 -3.71
N ALA A 811 18.75 17.82 -3.52
CA ALA A 811 18.59 18.84 -4.55
C ALA A 811 19.70 19.91 -4.50
N LEU A 812 20.40 20.15 -5.61
CA LEU A 812 21.45 21.17 -5.69
C LEU A 812 20.89 22.53 -6.15
N PHE A 813 21.07 23.55 -5.32
CA PHE A 813 20.69 24.94 -5.61
C PHE A 813 21.90 25.87 -5.61
N ALA A 814 21.90 26.86 -6.51
CA ALA A 814 22.94 27.88 -6.54
C ALA A 814 22.77 28.88 -5.39
N ILE A 815 23.81 29.08 -4.57
CA ILE A 815 23.79 30.00 -3.41
C ILE A 815 24.21 31.43 -3.78
N ARG A 816 24.71 31.64 -5.00
CA ARG A 816 24.98 32.93 -5.63
C ARG A 816 24.72 32.86 -7.13
N ASP A 817 24.77 33.99 -7.83
CA ASP A 817 24.85 33.98 -9.30
C ASP A 817 26.16 33.31 -9.74
N ILE A 818 26.06 32.47 -10.78
CA ILE A 818 27.16 31.69 -11.36
C ILE A 818 27.24 32.03 -12.86
N PRO A 819 28.31 32.68 -13.34
CA PRO A 819 28.49 32.96 -14.76
C PRO A 819 28.68 31.69 -15.60
N ALA A 820 28.24 31.75 -16.86
CA ALA A 820 28.47 30.70 -17.85
C ALA A 820 29.94 30.28 -17.93
N GLY A 821 30.18 28.97 -17.82
CA GLY A 821 31.51 28.35 -17.88
C GLY A 821 32.25 28.25 -16.55
N GLU A 822 31.76 28.84 -15.46
CA GLU A 822 32.31 28.62 -14.12
C GLU A 822 32.11 27.15 -13.69
N GLU A 823 33.10 26.57 -13.00
CA GLU A 823 32.99 25.23 -12.43
C GLU A 823 31.98 25.23 -11.29
N LEU A 824 30.99 24.34 -11.38
CA LEU A 824 30.03 24.10 -10.32
C LEU A 824 30.72 23.36 -9.17
N THR A 825 30.53 23.82 -7.94
CA THR A 825 31.14 23.26 -6.72
C THR A 825 30.22 23.40 -5.51
N PHE A 826 30.26 22.40 -4.62
CA PHE A 826 29.59 22.44 -3.32
C PHE A 826 30.56 22.02 -2.21
N ASP A 827 30.16 22.19 -0.94
CA ASP A 827 30.93 21.69 0.19
C ASP A 827 30.46 20.29 0.58
N TYR A 828 31.35 19.29 0.48
CA TYR A 828 31.03 17.88 0.75
C TYR A 828 30.61 17.62 2.20
N VAL A 829 30.94 18.52 3.14
CA VAL A 829 30.66 18.34 4.58
C VAL A 829 29.68 19.38 5.14
N ASP A 830 29.05 20.22 4.30
CA ASP A 830 28.09 21.29 4.66
C ASP A 830 28.40 22.09 5.95
N GLY A 831 29.67 22.35 6.26
CA GLY A 831 30.06 23.02 7.51
C GLY A 831 29.81 22.21 8.79
N GLY A 832 29.85 20.87 8.72
CA GLY A 832 29.68 19.96 9.85
C GLY A 832 30.83 19.91 10.86
N LEU A 833 31.96 20.56 10.58
CA LEU A 833 32.91 20.95 11.62
C LEU A 833 32.30 22.14 12.36
N ALA A 834 31.75 21.89 13.55
CA ALA A 834 31.22 22.93 14.42
C ALA A 834 32.27 24.03 14.66
N GLU A 835 31.83 25.28 14.83
CA GLU A 835 32.73 26.41 15.10
C GLU A 835 33.55 26.25 16.39
N GLU A 836 33.18 25.29 17.25
CA GLU A 836 33.95 24.87 18.43
C GLU A 836 35.31 24.24 18.08
N ASP A 837 35.44 23.53 16.96
CA ASP A 837 36.72 22.96 16.48
C ASP A 837 37.52 23.94 15.60
N ALA A 838 36.91 25.03 15.13
CA ALA A 838 37.57 26.02 14.26
C ALA A 838 38.70 26.81 14.96
N GLY A 839 38.77 26.76 16.30
CA GLY A 839 39.88 27.30 17.11
C GLY A 839 41.00 26.30 17.41
N GLY A 840 40.82 25.01 17.11
CA GLY A 840 41.75 23.93 17.43
C GLY A 840 42.67 23.59 16.26
N LEU A 841 43.98 23.66 16.47
CA LEU A 841 44.94 22.98 15.58
C LEU A 841 44.68 21.47 15.68
N VAL A 842 44.12 20.87 14.62
CA VAL A 842 43.97 19.41 14.51
C VAL A 842 45.32 18.75 14.85
N PRO A 843 45.37 17.80 15.81
CA PRO A 843 46.61 17.14 16.21
C PRO A 843 47.35 16.50 15.02
N ASP A 844 48.67 16.62 14.97
CA ASP A 844 49.49 16.20 13.82
C ASP A 844 49.42 14.69 13.54
N ASP A 845 49.08 13.89 14.56
CA ASP A 845 48.80 12.46 14.47
C ASP A 845 47.54 12.15 13.65
N LYS A 846 46.48 12.97 13.72
CA LYS A 846 45.25 12.80 12.91
C LYS A 846 45.38 13.30 11.46
N LYS A 847 46.35 14.17 11.15
CA LYS A 847 46.55 14.73 9.79
C LYS A 847 47.04 13.73 8.76
N LYS A 848 47.46 12.51 9.15
CA LYS A 848 47.99 11.50 8.22
C LYS A 848 46.92 10.86 7.34
N ASP A 849 45.71 10.71 7.86
CA ASP A 849 44.65 9.94 7.19
C ASP A 849 43.72 10.84 6.35
N MET A 850 43.65 12.12 6.71
CA MET A 850 42.84 13.16 6.05
C MET A 850 43.20 13.37 4.58
N THR A 851 42.20 13.59 3.73
CA THR A 851 42.44 13.81 2.29
C THR A 851 42.67 15.30 2.01
N LYS A 852 43.80 15.64 1.39
CA LYS A 852 44.16 17.04 1.11
C LYS A 852 43.17 17.71 0.16
N CYS A 853 42.66 18.88 0.52
CA CYS A 853 41.76 19.66 -0.32
C CYS A 853 42.51 20.34 -1.47
N LEU A 854 41.98 20.18 -2.68
CA LEU A 854 42.57 20.66 -3.93
C LEU A 854 41.76 21.78 -4.60
N CYS A 855 40.79 22.39 -3.89
CA CYS A 855 39.90 23.43 -4.44
C CYS A 855 40.61 24.73 -4.83
N GLY A 856 41.76 25.04 -4.21
CA GLY A 856 42.57 26.23 -4.54
C GLY A 856 41.98 27.58 -4.13
N THR A 857 40.88 27.62 -3.36
CA THR A 857 40.25 28.86 -2.90
C THR A 857 41.03 29.51 -1.75
N LYS A 858 40.87 30.82 -1.55
CA LYS A 858 41.50 31.54 -0.42
C LYS A 858 40.94 31.14 0.95
N LYS A 859 39.75 30.54 0.99
CA LYS A 859 39.09 30.03 2.21
C LYS A 859 39.30 28.51 2.40
N CYS A 860 40.28 27.92 1.70
CA CYS A 860 40.51 26.48 1.77
C CYS A 860 40.87 26.02 3.19
N ARG A 861 40.13 25.03 3.71
CA ARG A 861 40.38 24.39 5.01
C ARG A 861 41.59 23.44 5.03
N GLY A 862 42.26 23.26 3.89
CA GLY A 862 43.44 22.40 3.73
C GLY A 862 43.13 20.92 3.49
N PHE A 863 42.05 20.39 4.09
CA PHE A 863 41.61 19.01 3.98
C PHE A 863 40.11 18.91 3.63
N LEU A 864 39.68 17.78 3.08
CA LEU A 864 38.29 17.52 2.67
C LEU A 864 37.46 16.92 3.83
N TRP A 865 38.06 15.97 4.53
CA TRP A 865 37.61 15.24 5.71
C TRP A 865 38.84 14.75 6.49
#